data_AF-A0A1E4M2U5-F1
#
_entry.id   AF-A0A1E4M2U5-F1
#
_cell.length_a   1.000
_cell.length_b   1.000
_cell.length_c   1.000
_cell.angle_alpha   90.00
_cell.angle_beta   90.00
_cell.angle_gamma   90.00
#
_symmetry.space_group_name_H-M   'P 1'
#
loop_
_entity.id
_entity.type
_entity.pdbx_description
1 polymer ?
#
loop_
_entity_poly.entity_id
_entity_poly.type
_entity_poly.pdbx_seq_one_letter_code
_entity_poly.pdbx_strand_id
1 'polypeptide(L)'
;MSSTPVSPEQLGFESCADEPIRTPGTVQPHGALFGFDRESRRLVAVSENAEEFIGIRIDDMLGRVVDDFIAADSLDSLQVAASGANPARIVLHGRPFDAIVHRDGPATFVELEPGSDSDELATASQVYGAANRIKDAVGRDALLALVATEFRDLTGFDQVMVYHFHPDGHGEVVAEDRADDMEPYLGLHFPATDIPAQARQLYLSKLSRAIVSSTKEPVALLTLADIEPAQLDLSVAELRSVSPIHRQFMRNMGQASTLSFSLIYRGVLIGMITCAHREERRLPFLLRRSLEVLGNQVALQLGAQRDLHSLEVEVRRRELRATLLTRMVGSDELSATLLEGAPTVLDLVTADAAAIQLDGDLRRTPGAPEADVLDELARRGALETASIATEHPDLAPLLPDFAGVLVVPIGEAGDYLAFFRREVLQSVDWLGDQGPDNRPTPLSPRLSFSSWTESVTATSLPWEDAATAAGDFAQGLESALSRRNEARLAKLALRDPLTSLPNRRFLQEELERIRERGSEISLLFVDLDDFKRINDSYGHEAGDAVLLEVAQRLITQVRSQDRVARFGGDEFVIVCENMTAAAAERVADRVVAALGEPIALRDGSVVVTASCGLVGGGPGSTAELVERADAAMYRAKAGGRNRVSR
;
A
#
# COMPACT_ATOMS: atom_id res chain seq x y z
N MET A 1 -16.42 -27.41 -17.96
CA MET A 1 -17.08 -26.10 -18.17
C MET A 1 -18.33 -26.11 -17.31
N SER A 2 -18.18 -25.79 -16.03
CA SER A 2 -19.29 -25.66 -15.09
C SER A 2 -19.62 -24.19 -15.02
N SER A 3 -20.78 -23.82 -15.57
CA SER A 3 -21.33 -22.46 -15.49
C SER A 3 -21.86 -22.26 -14.08
N THR A 4 -21.17 -21.43 -13.31
CA THR A 4 -21.69 -20.84 -12.08
C THR A 4 -23.01 -20.12 -12.41
N PRO A 5 -24.09 -20.33 -11.66
CA PRO A 5 -25.33 -19.59 -11.88
C PRO A 5 -25.10 -18.12 -11.54
N VAL A 6 -25.22 -17.28 -12.57
CA VAL A 6 -25.20 -15.81 -12.51
C VAL A 6 -26.34 -15.36 -11.58
N SER A 7 -26.04 -14.53 -10.58
CA SER A 7 -27.07 -14.05 -9.64
C SER A 7 -28.09 -13.15 -10.38
N PRO A 8 -29.36 -13.08 -9.93
CA PRO A 8 -30.36 -12.19 -10.54
C PRO A 8 -29.94 -10.71 -10.59
N GLU A 9 -29.03 -10.29 -9.70
CA GLU A 9 -28.43 -8.96 -9.70
C GLU A 9 -27.55 -8.74 -10.94
N GLN A 10 -26.72 -9.71 -11.33
CA GLN A 10 -25.86 -9.64 -12.52
C GLN A 10 -26.64 -9.52 -13.83
N LEU A 11 -27.86 -10.07 -13.91
CA LEU A 11 -28.76 -9.90 -15.06
C LEU A 11 -29.39 -8.48 -15.13
N GLY A 12 -29.42 -7.74 -14.02
CA GLY A 12 -29.87 -6.35 -13.98
C GLY A 12 -28.79 -5.32 -14.36
N PHE A 13 -27.50 -5.69 -14.25
CA PHE A 13 -26.36 -4.81 -14.55
C PHE A 13 -26.30 -4.38 -16.03
N GLU A 14 -26.70 -5.25 -16.97
CA GLU A 14 -26.55 -4.99 -18.40
C GLU A 14 -27.59 -3.96 -18.90
N SER A 15 -28.86 -4.04 -18.49
CA SER A 15 -29.93 -3.21 -19.07
C SER A 15 -29.94 -1.73 -18.66
N CYS A 16 -29.49 -1.34 -17.45
CA CYS A 16 -29.38 0.07 -17.07
C CYS A 16 -28.07 0.71 -17.56
N ALA A 17 -27.05 -0.09 -17.84
CA ALA A 17 -25.81 0.37 -18.44
C ALA A 17 -25.95 0.68 -19.94
N ASP A 18 -26.99 0.14 -20.58
CA ASP A 18 -27.27 0.31 -22.02
C ASP A 18 -28.13 1.54 -22.35
N GLU A 19 -28.67 2.26 -21.35
CA GLU A 19 -29.45 3.49 -21.61
C GLU A 19 -28.54 4.59 -22.19
N PRO A 20 -28.88 5.21 -23.34
CA PRO A 20 -28.05 6.22 -24.00
C PRO A 20 -28.12 7.58 -23.29
N ILE A 21 -27.59 7.65 -22.07
CA ILE A 21 -27.64 8.86 -21.22
C ILE A 21 -26.84 10.05 -21.76
N ARG A 22 -25.95 9.81 -22.74
CA ARG A 22 -25.15 10.83 -23.44
C ARG A 22 -25.91 11.49 -24.59
N THR A 23 -26.76 10.73 -25.27
CA THR A 23 -27.49 11.17 -26.47
C THR A 23 -29.02 11.05 -26.28
N PRO A 24 -29.61 11.66 -25.23
CA PRO A 24 -31.02 11.43 -24.89
C PRO A 24 -32.02 12.05 -25.88
N GLY A 25 -31.57 12.79 -26.90
CA GLY A 25 -32.42 13.48 -27.88
C GLY A 25 -33.35 14.54 -27.28
N THR A 26 -33.17 14.87 -26.01
CA THR A 26 -34.06 15.76 -25.24
C THR A 26 -33.23 16.62 -24.28
N VAL A 27 -33.81 17.74 -23.85
CA VAL A 27 -33.25 18.67 -22.86
C VAL A 27 -34.24 18.96 -21.73
N GLN A 28 -33.74 19.51 -20.62
CA GLN A 28 -34.54 19.99 -19.51
C GLN A 28 -35.28 21.28 -19.88
N PRO A 29 -36.53 21.47 -19.42
CA PRO A 29 -37.41 22.55 -19.87
C PRO A 29 -37.11 23.95 -19.29
N HIS A 30 -36.15 24.08 -18.36
CA HIS A 30 -35.85 25.36 -17.71
C HIS A 30 -34.97 26.29 -18.56
N GLY A 31 -34.55 25.82 -19.74
CA GLY A 31 -33.80 26.56 -20.73
C GLY A 31 -34.16 26.09 -22.14
N ALA A 32 -33.51 26.66 -23.14
CA ALA A 32 -33.61 26.24 -24.53
C ALA A 32 -32.23 25.91 -25.09
N LEU A 33 -32.16 25.01 -26.07
CA LEU A 33 -30.91 24.65 -26.75
C LEU A 33 -31.09 24.85 -28.25
N PHE A 34 -30.13 25.49 -28.89
CA PHE A 34 -30.04 25.51 -30.35
C PHE A 34 -28.60 25.26 -30.80
N GLY A 35 -28.45 24.62 -31.95
CA GLY A 35 -27.17 24.31 -32.57
C GLY A 35 -27.12 24.84 -33.99
N PHE A 36 -25.99 25.41 -34.41
CA PHE A 36 -25.76 25.83 -35.78
C PHE A 36 -24.43 25.30 -36.32
N ASP A 37 -24.41 24.99 -37.62
CA ASP A 37 -23.20 24.64 -38.34
C ASP A 37 -22.29 25.86 -38.50
N ARG A 38 -20.99 25.72 -38.23
CA ARG A 38 -20.08 26.87 -38.18
C ARG A 38 -19.76 27.46 -39.55
N GLU A 39 -19.82 26.67 -40.61
CA GLU A 39 -19.49 27.12 -41.96
C GLU A 39 -20.69 27.78 -42.64
N SER A 40 -21.80 27.06 -42.71
CA SER A 40 -23.05 27.55 -43.32
C SER A 40 -23.82 28.51 -42.42
N ARG A 41 -23.50 28.54 -41.12
CA ARG A 41 -24.21 29.32 -40.08
C ARG A 41 -25.68 28.93 -39.90
N ARG A 42 -26.11 27.81 -40.49
CA ARG A 42 -27.51 27.36 -40.45
C ARG A 42 -27.81 26.63 -39.15
N LEU A 43 -28.99 26.86 -38.57
CA LEU A 43 -29.48 26.09 -37.44
C LEU A 43 -29.72 24.63 -37.86
N VAL A 44 -29.08 23.71 -37.14
CA VAL A 44 -29.14 22.25 -37.36
C VAL A 44 -29.92 21.53 -36.28
N ALA A 45 -30.08 22.14 -35.10
CA ALA A 45 -30.81 21.61 -33.96
C ALA A 45 -31.47 22.75 -33.17
N VAL A 46 -32.68 22.53 -32.66
CA VAL A 46 -33.43 23.48 -31.82
C VAL A 46 -34.32 22.69 -30.86
N SER A 47 -34.37 23.06 -29.58
CA SER A 47 -35.32 22.46 -28.63
C SER A 47 -36.75 22.90 -28.92
N GLU A 48 -37.72 22.01 -28.73
CA GLU A 48 -39.14 22.28 -29.05
C GLU A 48 -39.71 23.52 -28.32
N ASN A 49 -39.19 23.82 -27.12
CA ASN A 49 -39.56 25.00 -26.34
C ASN A 49 -38.82 26.29 -26.73
N ALA A 50 -37.93 26.26 -27.73
CA ALA A 50 -37.08 27.42 -28.06
C ALA A 50 -37.88 28.67 -28.45
N GLU A 51 -39.09 28.51 -28.98
CA GLU A 51 -40.01 29.62 -29.27
C GLU A 51 -40.28 30.49 -28.03
N GLU A 52 -40.38 29.89 -26.83
CA GLU A 52 -40.64 30.63 -25.59
C GLU A 52 -39.45 31.51 -25.16
N PHE A 53 -38.24 31.14 -25.55
CA PHE A 53 -36.98 31.80 -25.17
C PHE A 53 -36.52 32.78 -26.24
N ILE A 54 -36.51 32.33 -27.49
CA ILE A 54 -36.04 33.07 -28.66
C ILE A 54 -37.16 33.94 -29.25
N GLY A 55 -38.43 33.70 -28.97
CA GLY A 55 -39.54 34.58 -29.41
C GLY A 55 -39.89 34.47 -30.90
N ILE A 56 -39.46 33.38 -31.54
CA ILE A 56 -39.65 33.12 -32.98
C ILE A 56 -40.27 31.73 -33.12
N ARG A 57 -41.13 31.54 -34.12
CA ARG A 57 -41.78 30.24 -34.35
C ARG A 57 -40.76 29.18 -34.73
N ILE A 58 -40.92 27.97 -34.20
CA ILE A 58 -39.96 26.88 -34.44
C ILE A 58 -39.86 26.48 -35.93
N ASP A 59 -40.99 26.52 -36.64
CA ASP A 59 -41.07 26.26 -38.10
C ASP A 59 -40.20 27.24 -38.91
N ASP A 60 -39.94 28.43 -38.36
CA ASP A 60 -39.16 29.49 -38.98
C ASP A 60 -37.68 29.48 -38.51
N MET A 61 -37.25 28.52 -37.69
CA MET A 61 -35.87 28.46 -37.17
C MET A 61 -34.98 27.47 -37.93
N LEU A 62 -35.37 26.20 -37.99
CA LEU A 62 -34.51 25.13 -38.49
C LEU A 62 -34.08 25.39 -39.95
N GLY A 63 -32.78 25.26 -40.22
CA GLY A 63 -32.20 25.49 -41.53
C GLY A 63 -32.07 26.96 -41.94
N ARG A 64 -32.39 27.93 -41.09
CA ARG A 64 -32.08 29.34 -41.35
C ARG A 64 -30.76 29.75 -40.71
N VAL A 65 -30.20 30.87 -41.16
CA VAL A 65 -28.92 31.36 -40.64
C VAL A 65 -29.12 31.95 -39.24
N VAL A 66 -28.19 31.68 -38.32
CA VAL A 66 -28.27 32.13 -36.92
C VAL A 66 -28.38 33.66 -36.79
N ASP A 67 -27.83 34.39 -37.76
CA ASP A 67 -27.88 35.85 -37.90
C ASP A 67 -29.31 36.40 -38.03
N ASP A 68 -30.27 35.59 -38.47
CA ASP A 68 -31.67 35.98 -38.57
C ASP A 68 -32.33 36.12 -37.18
N PHE A 69 -31.72 35.55 -36.14
CA PHE A 69 -32.31 35.37 -34.81
C PHE A 69 -31.46 35.98 -33.69
N ILE A 70 -30.14 36.01 -33.86
CA ILE A 70 -29.18 36.51 -32.87
C ILE A 70 -28.43 37.70 -33.45
N ALA A 71 -28.46 38.83 -32.75
CA ALA A 71 -27.77 40.05 -33.16
C ALA A 71 -26.23 39.86 -33.22
N ALA A 72 -25.56 40.61 -34.09
CA ALA A 72 -24.10 40.52 -34.30
C ALA A 72 -23.30 40.64 -32.99
N ASP A 73 -23.59 41.62 -32.13
CA ASP A 73 -22.90 41.79 -30.85
C ASP A 73 -23.08 40.57 -29.91
N SER A 74 -24.25 39.92 -29.97
CA SER A 74 -24.50 38.68 -29.22
C SER A 74 -23.73 37.51 -29.83
N LEU A 75 -23.64 37.41 -31.17
CA LEU A 75 -22.82 36.40 -31.84
C LEU A 75 -21.33 36.53 -31.49
N ASP A 76 -20.79 37.75 -31.44
CA ASP A 76 -19.42 38.00 -30.99
C ASP A 76 -19.22 37.53 -29.54
N SER A 77 -20.19 37.81 -28.67
CA SER A 77 -20.17 37.35 -27.27
C SER A 77 -20.20 35.82 -27.18
N LEU A 78 -21.03 35.15 -27.99
CA LEU A 78 -21.09 33.68 -28.07
C LEU A 78 -19.76 33.09 -28.56
N GLN A 79 -19.09 33.74 -29.50
CA GLN A 79 -17.78 33.31 -29.99
C GLN A 79 -16.71 33.41 -28.90
N VAL A 80 -16.74 34.46 -28.08
CA VAL A 80 -15.86 34.60 -26.90
C VAL A 80 -16.17 33.51 -25.88
N ALA A 81 -17.44 33.25 -25.56
CA ALA A 81 -17.83 32.19 -24.64
C ALA A 81 -17.39 30.79 -25.13
N ALA A 82 -17.51 30.51 -26.43
CA ALA A 82 -17.02 29.28 -27.05
C ALA A 82 -15.50 29.07 -26.95
N SER A 83 -14.74 30.10 -26.60
CA SER A 83 -13.29 30.01 -26.34
C SER A 83 -12.94 29.70 -24.88
N GLY A 84 -13.94 29.51 -24.01
CA GLY A 84 -13.79 29.14 -22.60
C GLY A 84 -14.33 30.17 -21.60
N ALA A 85 -14.90 31.28 -22.08
CA ALA A 85 -15.44 32.36 -21.24
C ALA A 85 -16.96 32.21 -21.00
N ASN A 86 -17.45 30.98 -20.79
CA ASN A 86 -18.86 30.76 -20.49
C ASN A 86 -19.25 31.35 -19.12
N PRO A 87 -20.47 31.90 -18.97
CA PRO A 87 -21.49 32.09 -20.00
C PRO A 87 -21.32 33.46 -20.71
N ALA A 88 -21.85 33.59 -21.92
CA ALA A 88 -22.06 34.89 -22.56
C ALA A 88 -23.39 35.48 -22.10
N ARG A 89 -23.41 36.75 -21.67
CA ARG A 89 -24.67 37.42 -21.36
C ARG A 89 -25.24 38.08 -22.61
N ILE A 90 -26.38 37.59 -23.07
CA ILE A 90 -27.05 38.08 -24.27
C ILE A 90 -28.46 38.57 -23.95
N VAL A 91 -29.00 39.42 -24.80
CA VAL A 91 -30.38 39.92 -24.66
C VAL A 91 -31.16 39.52 -25.89
N LEU A 92 -32.20 38.71 -25.71
CA LEU A 92 -33.12 38.31 -26.78
C LEU A 92 -34.50 38.85 -26.46
N HIS A 93 -35.06 39.65 -27.37
CA HIS A 93 -36.38 40.29 -27.20
C HIS A 93 -36.53 41.07 -25.87
N GLY A 94 -35.47 41.77 -25.46
CA GLY A 94 -35.46 42.57 -24.22
C GLY A 94 -35.33 41.76 -22.93
N ARG A 95 -35.14 40.43 -23.02
CA ARG A 95 -34.91 39.54 -21.87
C ARG A 95 -33.45 39.11 -21.82
N PRO A 96 -32.79 39.20 -20.64
CA PRO A 96 -31.42 38.75 -20.48
C PRO A 96 -31.36 37.22 -20.36
N PHE A 97 -30.35 36.62 -20.99
CA PHE A 97 -30.05 35.19 -20.92
C PHE A 97 -28.57 34.97 -20.65
N ASP A 98 -28.28 33.93 -19.87
CA ASP A 98 -26.96 33.31 -19.82
C ASP A 98 -26.89 32.28 -20.96
N ALA A 99 -26.03 32.54 -21.93
CA ALA A 99 -25.79 31.68 -23.08
C ALA A 99 -24.52 30.85 -22.84
N ILE A 100 -24.71 29.54 -22.69
CA ILE A 100 -23.64 28.58 -22.42
C ILE A 100 -23.33 27.89 -23.74
N VAL A 101 -22.09 28.04 -24.20
CA VAL A 101 -21.67 27.62 -25.54
C VAL A 101 -20.70 26.46 -25.44
N HIS A 102 -20.98 25.41 -26.20
CA HIS A 102 -20.06 24.28 -26.38
C HIS A 102 -19.99 23.89 -27.87
N ARG A 103 -18.93 23.19 -28.24
CA ARG A 103 -18.68 22.76 -29.62
C ARG A 103 -18.67 21.24 -29.68
N ASP A 104 -19.34 20.69 -30.68
CA ASP A 104 -19.30 19.28 -31.02
C ASP A 104 -19.21 19.14 -32.55
N GLY A 105 -18.20 18.42 -33.02
CA GLY A 105 -17.89 18.30 -34.45
C GLY A 105 -17.90 19.66 -35.19
N PRO A 106 -18.64 19.79 -36.31
CA PRO A 106 -18.78 21.03 -37.09
C PRO A 106 -19.76 22.05 -36.48
N ALA A 107 -20.56 21.64 -35.49
CA ALA A 107 -21.61 22.46 -34.91
C ALA A 107 -21.14 23.27 -33.69
N THR A 108 -21.85 24.35 -33.41
CA THR A 108 -21.79 25.09 -32.14
C THR A 108 -23.17 25.02 -31.50
N PHE A 109 -23.22 24.56 -30.26
CA PHE A 109 -24.43 24.48 -29.46
C PHE A 109 -24.45 25.62 -28.45
N VAL A 110 -25.62 26.25 -28.32
CA VAL A 110 -25.88 27.35 -27.40
C VAL A 110 -27.07 26.97 -26.54
N GLU A 111 -26.86 26.96 -25.24
CA GLU A 111 -27.87 26.69 -24.23
C GLU A 111 -28.24 28.02 -23.57
N LEU A 112 -29.52 28.36 -23.60
CA LEU A 112 -30.06 29.58 -23.03
C LEU A 112 -30.74 29.28 -21.70
N GLU A 113 -30.22 29.88 -20.64
CA GLU A 113 -30.90 29.94 -19.36
C GLU A 113 -31.34 31.37 -19.07
N PRO A 114 -32.55 31.61 -18.54
CA PRO A 114 -32.99 32.95 -18.14
C PRO A 114 -31.99 33.56 -17.16
N GLY A 115 -31.46 34.75 -17.50
CA GLY A 115 -30.44 35.41 -16.70
C GLY A 115 -30.92 35.71 -15.28
N SER A 116 -30.00 35.68 -14.32
CA SER A 116 -30.32 36.02 -12.93
C SER A 116 -29.95 37.47 -12.61
N ASP A 117 -30.79 38.18 -11.86
CA ASP A 117 -30.47 39.51 -11.30
C ASP A 117 -29.59 39.41 -10.04
N SER A 118 -28.89 38.28 -9.83
CA SER A 118 -28.08 38.07 -8.62
C SER A 118 -26.86 38.99 -8.60
N ASP A 119 -26.50 39.44 -7.40
CA ASP A 119 -25.26 40.21 -7.18
C ASP A 119 -24.05 39.27 -7.32
N GLU A 120 -23.47 39.27 -8.52
CA GLU A 120 -22.31 38.45 -8.88
C GLU A 120 -21.10 38.74 -7.98
N LEU A 121 -20.92 40.00 -7.54
CA LEU A 121 -19.80 40.40 -6.68
C LEU A 121 -19.98 39.88 -5.25
N ALA A 122 -21.19 39.98 -4.71
CA ALA A 122 -21.52 39.40 -3.41
C ALA A 122 -21.34 37.87 -3.43
N THR A 123 -21.83 37.21 -4.48
CA THR A 123 -21.70 35.76 -4.67
C THR A 123 -20.23 35.34 -4.73
N ALA A 124 -19.41 36.02 -5.52
CA ALA A 124 -17.97 35.76 -5.61
C ALA A 124 -17.27 35.93 -4.25
N SER A 125 -17.67 36.96 -3.48
CA SER A 125 -17.14 37.21 -2.13
C SER A 125 -17.51 36.09 -1.14
N GLN A 126 -18.73 35.56 -1.22
CA GLN A 126 -19.17 34.44 -0.40
C GLN A 126 -18.39 33.16 -0.73
N VAL A 127 -18.26 32.81 -2.02
CA VAL A 127 -17.50 31.63 -2.45
C VAL A 127 -16.02 31.76 -2.05
N TYR A 128 -15.43 32.96 -2.20
CA TYR A 128 -14.07 33.21 -1.76
C TYR A 128 -13.90 33.04 -0.24
N GLY A 129 -14.87 33.52 0.54
CA GLY A 129 -14.90 33.32 1.99
C GLY A 129 -14.96 31.84 2.37
N ALA A 130 -15.84 31.08 1.73
CA ALA A 130 -15.97 29.63 1.91
C ALA A 130 -14.67 28.89 1.56
N ALA A 131 -14.05 29.23 0.43
CA ALA A 131 -12.79 28.64 -0.02
C ALA A 131 -11.65 28.82 1.01
N ASN A 132 -11.58 30.00 1.65
CA ASN A 132 -10.59 30.24 2.70
C ASN A 132 -10.86 29.42 3.96
N ARG A 133 -12.11 29.32 4.41
CA ARG A 133 -12.46 28.51 5.59
C ARG A 133 -12.18 27.02 5.36
N ILE A 134 -12.54 26.51 4.18
CA ILE A 134 -12.26 25.12 3.76
C ILE A 134 -10.75 24.84 3.73
N LYS A 135 -9.97 25.76 3.16
CA LYS A 135 -8.50 25.65 3.10
C LYS A 135 -7.88 25.55 4.50
N ASP A 136 -8.41 26.28 5.47
CA ASP A 136 -7.87 26.34 6.84
C ASP A 136 -8.38 25.18 7.72
N ALA A 137 -9.26 24.31 7.22
CA ALA A 137 -9.78 23.16 7.96
C ALA A 137 -8.69 22.09 8.18
N VAL A 138 -8.56 21.64 9.43
CA VAL A 138 -7.59 20.63 9.85
C VAL A 138 -8.30 19.33 10.20
N GLY A 139 -7.87 18.23 9.58
CA GLY A 139 -8.48 16.91 9.75
C GLY A 139 -9.59 16.65 8.73
N ARG A 140 -9.73 15.37 8.34
CA ARG A 140 -10.67 14.94 7.30
C ARG A 140 -12.12 15.23 7.69
N ASP A 141 -12.54 14.85 8.89
CA ASP A 141 -13.95 14.95 9.30
C ASP A 141 -14.40 16.40 9.43
N ALA A 142 -13.54 17.28 9.99
CA ALA A 142 -13.81 18.70 10.09
C ALA A 142 -13.91 19.37 8.70
N LEU A 143 -13.05 18.97 7.75
CA LEU A 143 -13.12 19.42 6.37
C LEU A 143 -14.43 18.98 5.70
N LEU A 144 -14.79 17.71 5.81
CA LEU A 144 -16.01 17.17 5.18
C LEU A 144 -17.28 17.82 5.73
N ALA A 145 -17.39 17.97 7.06
CA ALA A 145 -18.50 18.66 7.70
C ALA A 145 -18.61 20.12 7.24
N LEU A 146 -17.49 20.84 7.22
CA LEU A 146 -17.47 22.23 6.74
C LEU A 146 -17.87 22.33 5.27
N VAL A 147 -17.42 21.41 4.42
CA VAL A 147 -17.82 21.37 3.00
C VAL A 147 -19.34 21.22 2.86
N ALA A 148 -19.97 20.34 3.64
CA ALA A 148 -21.42 20.17 3.59
C ALA A 148 -22.15 21.48 3.96
N THR A 149 -21.73 22.13 5.06
CA THR A 149 -22.29 23.42 5.50
C THR A 149 -22.08 24.54 4.48
N GLU A 150 -20.85 24.73 3.99
CA GLU A 150 -20.55 25.80 3.03
C GLU A 150 -21.31 25.64 1.72
N PHE A 151 -21.41 24.41 1.19
CA PHE A 151 -22.19 24.15 0.00
C PHE A 151 -23.69 24.34 0.26
N ARG A 152 -24.20 24.01 1.44
CA ARG A 152 -25.60 24.28 1.79
C ARG A 152 -25.88 25.78 1.85
N ASP A 153 -25.02 26.55 2.50
CA ASP A 153 -25.14 28.02 2.60
C ASP A 153 -25.04 28.71 1.23
N LEU A 154 -24.09 28.29 0.39
CA LEU A 154 -23.88 28.88 -0.94
C LEU A 154 -24.98 28.51 -1.93
N THR A 155 -25.52 27.28 -1.85
CA THR A 155 -26.52 26.79 -2.81
C THR A 155 -27.95 27.05 -2.36
N GLY A 156 -28.18 27.13 -1.04
CA GLY A 156 -29.48 27.16 -0.39
C GLY A 156 -30.35 25.92 -0.64
N PHE A 157 -29.72 24.78 -0.96
CA PHE A 157 -30.41 23.49 -1.02
C PHE A 157 -30.82 23.05 0.40
N ASP A 158 -31.78 22.12 0.51
CA ASP A 158 -32.27 21.70 1.82
C ASP A 158 -31.27 20.78 2.51
N GLN A 159 -30.59 19.94 1.74
CA GLN A 159 -29.62 18.94 2.20
C GLN A 159 -28.42 18.92 1.26
N VAL A 160 -27.23 18.86 1.83
CA VAL A 160 -25.97 18.65 1.12
C VAL A 160 -25.26 17.48 1.77
N MET A 161 -24.90 16.51 0.95
CA MET A 161 -24.17 15.31 1.32
C MET A 161 -22.80 15.32 0.67
N VAL A 162 -21.77 14.94 1.41
CA VAL A 162 -20.48 14.55 0.84
C VAL A 162 -20.45 13.04 0.76
N TYR A 163 -20.39 12.54 -0.47
CA TYR A 163 -20.47 11.13 -0.82
C TYR A 163 -19.08 10.60 -1.15
N HIS A 164 -18.66 9.50 -0.54
CA HIS A 164 -17.38 8.83 -0.79
C HIS A 164 -17.60 7.55 -1.61
N PHE A 165 -16.80 7.33 -2.65
CA PHE A 165 -16.83 6.06 -3.39
C PHE A 165 -15.80 5.08 -2.81
N HIS A 166 -16.27 3.87 -2.54
CA HIS A 166 -15.45 2.73 -2.15
C HIS A 166 -14.94 1.95 -3.38
N PRO A 167 -13.90 1.10 -3.25
CA PRO A 167 -13.27 0.41 -4.38
C PRO A 167 -14.21 -0.48 -5.22
N ASP A 168 -15.22 -1.07 -4.59
CA ASP A 168 -16.27 -1.88 -5.24
C ASP A 168 -17.35 -1.02 -5.95
N GLY A 169 -17.25 0.30 -5.83
CA GLY A 169 -18.10 1.28 -6.49
C GLY A 169 -19.38 1.64 -5.75
N HIS A 170 -19.65 1.04 -4.59
CA HIS A 170 -20.68 1.57 -3.69
C HIS A 170 -20.19 2.91 -3.11
N GLY A 171 -21.07 3.66 -2.47
CA GLY A 171 -20.59 4.81 -1.72
C GLY A 171 -21.37 5.12 -0.47
N GLU A 172 -20.83 6.06 0.28
CA GLU A 172 -21.17 6.32 1.67
C GLU A 172 -21.29 7.82 1.88
N VAL A 173 -22.31 8.25 2.61
CA VAL A 173 -22.44 9.66 3.02
C VAL A 173 -21.54 9.90 4.23
N VAL A 174 -20.38 10.50 4.00
CA VAL A 174 -19.35 10.74 5.02
C VAL A 174 -19.49 12.10 5.72
N ALA A 175 -20.30 13.00 5.18
CA ALA A 175 -20.73 14.23 5.85
C ALA A 175 -22.07 14.69 5.28
N GLU A 176 -22.84 15.40 6.11
CA GLU A 176 -24.16 15.90 5.76
C GLU A 176 -24.45 17.20 6.51
N ASP A 177 -25.03 18.18 5.81
CA ASP A 177 -25.71 19.32 6.42
C ASP A 177 -27.11 19.42 5.81
N ARG A 178 -28.13 19.60 6.64
CA ARG A 178 -29.53 19.51 6.20
C ARG A 178 -30.47 20.41 7.00
N ALA A 179 -31.64 20.70 6.43
CA ALA A 179 -32.77 21.23 7.17
C ALA A 179 -33.26 20.23 8.23
N ASP A 180 -33.77 20.74 9.35
CA ASP A 180 -34.14 19.94 10.52
C ASP A 180 -35.17 18.84 10.20
N ASP A 181 -36.06 19.11 9.24
CA ASP A 181 -37.18 18.26 8.82
C ASP A 181 -36.87 17.34 7.63
N MET A 182 -35.62 17.29 7.16
CA MET A 182 -35.15 16.34 6.15
C MET A 182 -34.70 15.03 6.80
N GLU A 183 -34.91 13.90 6.12
CA GLU A 183 -34.42 12.60 6.60
C GLU A 183 -32.87 12.59 6.59
N PRO A 184 -32.20 12.14 7.67
CA PRO A 184 -30.75 12.06 7.73
C PRO A 184 -30.21 10.88 6.92
N TYR A 185 -29.13 11.11 6.17
CA TYR A 185 -28.44 10.06 5.42
C TYR A 185 -26.97 9.87 5.83
N LEU A 186 -26.46 10.64 6.77
CA LEU A 186 -25.09 10.49 7.30
C LEU A 186 -24.80 9.03 7.74
N GLY A 187 -23.69 8.47 7.26
CA GLY A 187 -23.24 7.11 7.54
C GLY A 187 -23.93 6.02 6.70
N LEU A 188 -24.92 6.38 5.87
CA LEU A 188 -25.62 5.39 5.05
C LEU A 188 -24.87 5.11 3.75
N HIS A 189 -24.91 3.84 3.36
CA HIS A 189 -24.32 3.32 2.13
C HIS A 189 -25.38 3.22 1.01
N PHE A 190 -24.95 3.49 -0.21
CA PHE A 190 -25.72 3.38 -1.43
C PHE A 190 -25.02 2.38 -2.36
N PRO A 191 -25.73 1.41 -2.93
CA PRO A 191 -25.10 0.41 -3.79
C PRO A 191 -24.56 1.03 -5.08
N ALA A 192 -23.58 0.36 -5.68
CA ALA A 192 -22.95 0.79 -6.93
C ALA A 192 -23.94 0.94 -8.10
N THR A 193 -25.14 0.36 -8.00
CA THR A 193 -26.21 0.41 -8.99
C THR A 193 -26.97 1.74 -9.00
N ASP A 194 -26.97 2.50 -7.89
CA ASP A 194 -27.66 3.79 -7.81
C ASP A 194 -26.98 4.85 -8.70
N ILE A 195 -25.66 4.72 -8.90
CA ILE A 195 -24.89 5.53 -9.85
C ILE A 195 -24.11 4.58 -10.77
N PRO A 196 -24.70 4.13 -11.89
CA PRO A 196 -24.07 3.15 -12.78
C PRO A 196 -22.72 3.59 -13.33
N ALA A 197 -21.88 2.62 -13.75
CA ALA A 197 -20.53 2.89 -14.26
C ALA A 197 -20.49 3.92 -15.40
N GLN A 198 -21.46 3.88 -16.32
CA GLN A 198 -21.56 4.88 -17.41
C GLN A 198 -21.83 6.30 -16.90
N ALA A 199 -22.63 6.45 -15.85
CA ALA A 199 -22.90 7.75 -15.22
C ALA A 199 -21.65 8.26 -14.48
N ARG A 200 -20.93 7.38 -13.76
CA ARG A 200 -19.65 7.72 -13.12
C ARG A 200 -18.60 8.18 -14.14
N GLN A 201 -18.54 7.55 -15.31
CA GLN A 201 -17.64 7.98 -16.38
C GLN A 201 -17.99 9.37 -16.90
N LEU A 202 -19.27 9.72 -16.96
CA LEU A 202 -19.70 11.06 -17.36
C LEU A 202 -19.33 12.12 -16.30
N TYR A 203 -19.37 11.75 -15.01
CA TYR A 203 -18.91 12.63 -13.93
C TYR A 203 -17.40 12.91 -13.95
N LEU A 204 -16.60 12.10 -14.67
CA LEU A 204 -15.18 12.39 -14.91
C LEU A 204 -14.97 13.49 -15.96
N SER A 205 -15.86 13.63 -16.94
CA SER A 205 -15.75 14.63 -18.00
C SER A 205 -16.56 15.90 -17.74
N LYS A 206 -17.70 15.78 -17.04
CA LYS A 206 -18.54 16.91 -16.63
C LYS A 206 -18.60 16.99 -15.10
N LEU A 207 -17.99 18.05 -14.55
CA LEU A 207 -17.73 18.19 -13.11
C LEU A 207 -18.95 18.56 -12.28
N SER A 208 -20.04 19.03 -12.89
CA SER A 208 -21.30 19.23 -12.20
C SER A 208 -22.49 18.72 -13.00
N ARG A 209 -23.57 18.40 -12.29
CA ARG A 209 -24.83 17.99 -12.88
C ARG A 209 -26.00 18.61 -12.13
N ALA A 210 -26.72 19.50 -12.81
CA ALA A 210 -27.91 20.15 -12.29
C ALA A 210 -29.19 19.50 -12.83
N ILE A 211 -30.07 19.07 -11.95
CA ILE A 211 -31.43 18.61 -12.26
C ILE A 211 -32.38 19.58 -11.57
N VAL A 212 -32.96 20.48 -12.36
CA VAL A 212 -33.80 21.56 -11.82
C VAL A 212 -35.16 21.03 -11.39
N SER A 213 -35.68 20.01 -12.07
CA SER A 213 -36.97 19.39 -11.75
C SER A 213 -36.95 17.90 -12.04
N SER A 214 -37.43 17.09 -11.09
CA SER A 214 -37.72 15.66 -11.29
C SER A 214 -39.10 15.42 -11.90
N THR A 215 -40.00 16.42 -11.88
CA THR A 215 -41.41 16.29 -12.26
C THR A 215 -41.74 16.85 -13.64
N LYS A 216 -41.02 17.86 -14.14
CA LYS A 216 -41.26 18.42 -15.48
C LYS A 216 -40.78 17.47 -16.58
N GLU A 217 -41.57 17.37 -17.65
CA GLU A 217 -41.23 16.52 -18.79
C GLU A 217 -40.07 17.10 -19.62
N PRO A 218 -39.21 16.22 -20.19
CA PRO A 218 -38.15 16.63 -21.10
C PRO A 218 -38.73 17.23 -22.38
N VAL A 219 -37.96 18.12 -22.99
CA VAL A 219 -38.28 18.79 -24.25
C VAL A 219 -37.49 18.13 -25.37
N ALA A 220 -38.14 17.79 -26.47
CA ALA A 220 -37.48 17.17 -27.62
C ALA A 220 -36.51 18.13 -28.31
N LEU A 221 -35.40 17.59 -28.83
CA LEU A 221 -34.56 18.29 -29.79
C LEU A 221 -35.05 17.99 -31.20
N LEU A 222 -35.40 19.05 -31.93
CA LEU A 222 -35.74 19.01 -33.34
C LEU A 222 -34.49 19.28 -34.16
N THR A 223 -34.25 18.48 -35.18
CA THR A 223 -33.06 18.55 -36.04
C THR A 223 -33.45 18.67 -37.51
N LEU A 224 -32.48 18.99 -38.37
CA LEU A 224 -32.65 18.79 -39.81
C LEU A 224 -32.81 17.31 -40.14
N ALA A 225 -33.55 16.99 -41.20
CA ALA A 225 -33.98 15.62 -41.52
C ALA A 225 -32.84 14.61 -41.76
N ASP A 226 -31.62 15.08 -41.97
CA ASP A 226 -30.41 14.27 -42.16
C ASP A 226 -29.63 14.01 -40.87
N ILE A 227 -30.07 14.57 -39.74
CA ILE A 227 -29.44 14.43 -38.42
C ILE A 227 -30.46 13.80 -37.47
N GLU A 228 -30.17 12.61 -36.95
CA GLU A 228 -31.01 12.01 -35.91
C GLU A 228 -30.70 12.66 -34.54
N PRO A 229 -31.70 13.15 -33.79
CA PRO A 229 -31.46 13.78 -32.48
C PRO A 229 -30.71 12.88 -31.49
N ALA A 230 -30.94 11.55 -31.57
CA ALA A 230 -30.30 10.54 -30.74
C ALA A 230 -28.81 10.30 -31.08
N GLN A 231 -28.26 11.00 -32.08
CA GLN A 231 -26.83 10.97 -32.42
C GLN A 231 -26.07 12.17 -31.84
N LEU A 232 -26.76 13.19 -31.32
CA LEU A 232 -26.13 14.38 -30.76
C LEU A 232 -25.60 14.09 -29.35
N ASP A 233 -24.29 14.21 -29.15
CA ASP A 233 -23.66 14.02 -27.84
C ASP A 233 -23.86 15.26 -26.97
N LEU A 234 -24.78 15.15 -26.01
CA LEU A 234 -25.09 16.19 -25.04
C LEU A 234 -24.29 16.04 -23.75
N SER A 235 -23.25 15.20 -23.70
CA SER A 235 -22.48 14.87 -22.48
C SER A 235 -22.02 16.11 -21.71
N VAL A 236 -21.61 17.16 -22.41
CA VAL A 236 -21.13 18.42 -21.82
C VAL A 236 -22.20 19.48 -21.61
N ALA A 237 -23.41 19.28 -22.16
CA ALA A 237 -24.52 20.23 -22.07
C ALA A 237 -25.05 20.32 -20.63
N GLU A 238 -25.39 21.52 -20.16
CA GLU A 238 -26.04 21.76 -18.86
C GLU A 238 -27.51 21.29 -18.87
N LEU A 239 -28.19 21.56 -19.97
CA LEU A 239 -29.60 21.26 -20.19
C LEU A 239 -29.85 19.81 -20.57
N ARG A 240 -28.83 18.95 -20.71
CA ARG A 240 -29.03 17.53 -21.04
C ARG A 240 -30.11 16.91 -20.15
N SER A 241 -31.01 16.15 -20.74
CA SER A 241 -32.07 15.45 -20.00
C SER A 241 -31.55 14.43 -19.01
N VAL A 242 -32.45 14.02 -18.11
CA VAL A 242 -32.21 13.02 -17.08
C VAL A 242 -32.91 11.73 -17.46
N SER A 243 -32.26 10.59 -17.20
CA SER A 243 -32.88 9.27 -17.31
C SER A 243 -34.23 9.24 -16.56
N PRO A 244 -35.31 8.72 -17.18
CA PRO A 244 -36.59 8.54 -16.51
C PRO A 244 -36.48 7.69 -15.22
N ILE A 245 -35.56 6.73 -15.19
CA ILE A 245 -35.27 5.88 -14.03
C ILE A 245 -34.74 6.75 -12.89
N HIS A 246 -33.76 7.61 -13.16
CA HIS A 246 -33.19 8.49 -12.15
C HIS A 246 -34.20 9.58 -11.69
N ARG A 247 -35.04 10.12 -12.59
CA ARG A 247 -36.14 11.03 -12.21
C ARG A 247 -37.13 10.35 -11.25
N GLN A 248 -37.43 9.07 -11.46
CA GLN A 248 -38.29 8.31 -10.55
C GLN A 248 -37.59 8.06 -9.21
N PHE A 249 -36.30 7.71 -9.22
CA PHE A 249 -35.49 7.57 -8.00
C PHE A 249 -35.52 8.84 -7.14
N MET A 250 -35.27 10.01 -7.75
CA MET A 250 -35.37 11.31 -7.05
C MET A 250 -36.74 11.54 -6.41
N ARG A 251 -37.83 11.23 -7.14
CA ARG A 251 -39.20 11.38 -6.62
C ARG A 251 -39.46 10.45 -5.44
N ASN A 252 -38.95 9.21 -5.49
CA ASN A 252 -39.10 8.26 -4.38
C ASN A 252 -38.34 8.74 -3.13
N MET A 253 -37.23 9.47 -3.29
CA MET A 253 -36.49 10.11 -2.18
C MET A 253 -37.05 11.48 -1.76
N GLY A 254 -38.16 11.94 -2.35
CA GLY A 254 -38.75 13.26 -2.03
C GLY A 254 -37.95 14.45 -2.57
N GLN A 255 -37.11 14.26 -3.59
CA GLN A 255 -36.25 15.29 -4.16
C GLN A 255 -36.84 15.84 -5.47
N ALA A 256 -37.16 17.13 -5.47
CA ALA A 256 -37.63 17.84 -6.66
C ALA A 256 -36.46 18.35 -7.51
N SER A 257 -35.36 18.76 -6.87
CA SER A 257 -34.16 19.23 -7.55
C SER A 257 -32.91 18.65 -6.91
N THR A 258 -31.91 18.36 -7.75
CA THR A 258 -30.58 17.94 -7.29
C THR A 258 -29.48 18.69 -8.03
N LEU A 259 -28.36 18.88 -7.36
CA LEU A 259 -27.13 19.40 -7.95
C LEU A 259 -25.95 18.63 -7.38
N SER A 260 -25.14 18.03 -8.25
CA SER A 260 -23.97 17.28 -7.80
C SER A 260 -22.67 17.83 -8.39
N PHE A 261 -21.59 17.75 -7.62
CA PHE A 261 -20.23 18.13 -8.02
C PHE A 261 -19.29 16.94 -7.85
N SER A 262 -18.50 16.64 -8.88
CA SER A 262 -17.53 15.56 -8.86
C SER A 262 -16.31 15.93 -8.00
N LEU A 263 -15.88 15.01 -7.13
CA LEU A 263 -14.59 15.10 -6.45
C LEU A 263 -13.61 14.17 -7.14
N ILE A 264 -12.71 14.73 -7.94
CA ILE A 264 -11.74 13.97 -8.74
C ILE A 264 -10.34 14.22 -8.22
N TYR A 265 -9.62 13.15 -7.93
CA TYR A 265 -8.21 13.21 -7.55
C TYR A 265 -7.41 12.23 -8.42
N ARG A 266 -6.37 12.74 -9.09
CA ARG A 266 -5.51 11.98 -10.03
C ARG A 266 -6.31 11.18 -11.08
N GLY A 267 -7.39 11.75 -11.60
CA GLY A 267 -8.24 11.14 -12.62
C GLY A 267 -9.22 10.09 -12.09
N VAL A 268 -9.28 9.87 -10.78
CA VAL A 268 -10.23 8.95 -10.13
C VAL A 268 -11.33 9.76 -9.46
N LEU A 269 -12.59 9.34 -9.65
CA LEU A 269 -13.75 9.89 -8.95
C LEU A 269 -13.75 9.33 -7.52
N ILE A 270 -13.22 10.11 -6.56
CA ILE A 270 -13.08 9.69 -5.15
C ILE A 270 -14.34 9.96 -4.31
N GLY A 271 -15.25 10.76 -4.85
CA GLY A 271 -16.49 11.15 -4.19
C GLY A 271 -17.27 12.16 -5.00
N MET A 272 -18.37 12.66 -4.41
CA MET A 272 -19.22 13.71 -4.95
C MET A 272 -19.77 14.58 -3.81
N ILE A 273 -20.07 15.84 -4.10
CA ILE A 273 -20.91 16.68 -3.25
C ILE A 273 -22.28 16.72 -3.88
N THR A 274 -23.31 16.21 -3.20
CA THR A 274 -24.67 16.09 -3.73
C THR A 274 -25.62 16.94 -2.92
N CYS A 275 -26.29 17.88 -3.58
CA CYS A 275 -27.27 18.78 -3.02
C CYS A 275 -28.68 18.31 -3.42
N ALA A 276 -29.62 18.28 -2.48
CA ALA A 276 -31.01 17.90 -2.68
C ALA A 276 -31.99 18.94 -2.12
N HIS A 277 -33.04 19.24 -2.87
CA HIS A 277 -34.06 20.22 -2.50
C HIS A 277 -35.46 19.66 -2.75
N ARG A 278 -36.39 20.03 -1.86
CA ARG A 278 -37.79 19.58 -1.93
C ARG A 278 -38.60 20.29 -3.00
N GLU A 279 -38.15 21.47 -3.42
CA GLU A 279 -38.77 22.27 -4.48
C GLU A 279 -37.85 22.43 -5.70
N GLU A 280 -38.43 22.90 -6.80
CA GLU A 280 -37.66 23.25 -7.99
C GLU A 280 -36.67 24.37 -7.67
N ARG A 281 -35.39 24.12 -7.92
CA ARG A 281 -34.33 25.08 -7.64
C ARG A 281 -33.32 25.11 -8.77
N ARG A 282 -33.01 26.33 -9.22
CA ARG A 282 -32.01 26.57 -10.27
C ARG A 282 -30.93 27.49 -9.73
N LEU A 283 -29.68 27.08 -9.89
CA LEU A 283 -28.53 27.92 -9.57
C LEU A 283 -28.02 28.66 -10.82
N PRO A 284 -27.66 29.94 -10.69
CA PRO A 284 -26.97 30.67 -11.75
C PRO A 284 -25.73 29.90 -12.22
N PHE A 285 -25.44 29.95 -13.52
CA PHE A 285 -24.35 29.18 -14.12
C PHE A 285 -22.98 29.55 -13.53
N LEU A 286 -22.71 30.85 -13.31
CA LEU A 286 -21.46 31.31 -12.72
C LEU A 286 -21.24 30.79 -11.29
N LEU A 287 -22.30 30.68 -10.49
CA LEU A 287 -22.22 30.08 -9.16
C LEU A 287 -21.90 28.58 -9.27
N ARG A 288 -22.55 27.85 -10.19
CA ARG A 288 -22.21 26.43 -10.46
C ARG A 288 -20.74 26.27 -10.82
N ARG A 289 -20.20 27.11 -11.72
CA ARG A 289 -18.77 27.10 -12.08
C ARG A 289 -17.85 27.40 -10.90
N SER A 290 -18.23 28.37 -10.07
CA SER A 290 -17.45 28.71 -8.88
C SER A 290 -17.41 27.55 -7.88
N LEU A 291 -18.53 26.84 -7.72
CA LEU A 291 -18.64 25.64 -6.89
C LEU A 291 -17.91 24.43 -7.47
N GLU A 292 -17.82 24.29 -8.80
CA GLU A 292 -16.93 23.28 -9.43
C GLU A 292 -15.46 23.52 -9.08
N VAL A 293 -15.01 24.78 -9.12
CA VAL A 293 -13.64 25.14 -8.73
C VAL A 293 -13.41 24.84 -7.25
N LEU A 294 -14.38 25.17 -6.39
CA LEU A 294 -14.32 24.86 -4.97
C LEU A 294 -14.31 23.34 -4.71
N GLY A 295 -15.14 22.57 -5.41
CA GLY A 295 -15.16 21.11 -5.35
C GLY A 295 -13.82 20.49 -5.77
N ASN A 296 -13.17 21.03 -6.80
CA ASN A 296 -11.83 20.61 -7.19
C ASN A 296 -10.77 20.90 -6.11
N GLN A 297 -10.85 22.06 -5.45
CA GLN A 297 -9.98 22.37 -4.31
C GLN A 297 -10.18 21.37 -3.17
N VAL A 298 -11.44 21.05 -2.84
CA VAL A 298 -11.79 20.04 -1.82
C VAL A 298 -11.22 18.67 -2.19
N ALA A 299 -11.39 18.24 -3.44
CA ALA A 299 -10.87 16.96 -3.94
C ALA A 299 -9.34 16.88 -3.83
N LEU A 300 -8.64 17.97 -4.17
CA LEU A 300 -7.19 18.08 -4.02
C LEU A 300 -6.76 17.98 -2.55
N GLN A 301 -7.46 18.66 -1.64
CA GLN A 301 -7.14 18.65 -0.21
C GLN A 301 -7.39 17.27 0.42
N LEU A 302 -8.52 16.63 0.11
CA LEU A 302 -8.84 15.26 0.55
C LEU A 302 -7.85 14.23 0.01
N GLY A 303 -7.52 14.32 -1.28
CA GLY A 303 -6.54 13.45 -1.92
C GLY A 303 -5.15 13.59 -1.33
N ALA A 304 -4.70 14.84 -1.09
CA ALA A 304 -3.40 15.10 -0.47
C ALA A 304 -3.34 14.61 0.99
N GLN A 305 -4.41 14.79 1.78
CA GLN A 305 -4.47 14.25 3.15
C GLN A 305 -4.41 12.72 3.17
N ARG A 306 -5.11 12.05 2.24
CA ARG A 306 -5.05 10.59 2.10
C ARG A 306 -3.63 10.11 1.73
N ASP A 307 -3.01 10.74 0.73
CA ASP A 307 -1.65 10.41 0.32
C ASP A 307 -0.63 10.60 1.46
N LEU A 308 -0.75 11.69 2.22
CA LEU A 308 0.10 11.95 3.39
C LEU A 308 -0.09 10.87 4.47
N HIS A 309 -1.34 10.55 4.80
CA HIS A 309 -1.62 9.50 5.79
C HIS A 309 -1.06 8.14 5.36
N SER A 310 -1.25 7.75 4.10
CA SER A 310 -0.69 6.50 3.56
C SER A 310 0.85 6.50 3.62
N LEU A 311 1.50 7.63 3.34
CA LEU A 311 2.95 7.75 3.45
C LEU A 311 3.44 7.65 4.91
N GLU A 312 2.75 8.28 5.86
CA GLU A 312 3.06 8.20 7.29
C GLU A 312 2.97 6.76 7.80
N VAL A 313 1.91 6.03 7.42
CA VAL A 313 1.73 4.60 7.73
C VAL A 313 2.87 3.77 7.16
N GLU A 314 3.25 4.00 5.89
CA GLU A 314 4.34 3.26 5.24
C GLU A 314 5.71 3.53 5.89
N VAL A 315 6.03 4.79 6.20
CA VAL A 315 7.25 5.16 6.92
C VAL A 315 7.28 4.48 8.29
N ARG A 316 6.16 4.51 9.02
CA ARG A 316 6.06 3.87 10.34
C ARG A 316 6.29 2.36 10.27
N ARG A 317 5.68 1.69 9.29
CA ARG A 317 5.89 0.25 9.04
C ARG A 317 7.35 -0.06 8.72
N ARG A 318 7.98 0.74 7.87
CA ARG A 318 9.41 0.59 7.54
C ARG A 318 10.32 0.74 8.76
N GLU A 319 10.05 1.69 9.64
CA GLU A 319 10.80 1.88 10.90
C GLU A 319 10.63 0.69 11.86
N LEU A 320 9.39 0.21 12.03
CA LEU A 320 9.09 -0.97 12.85
C LEU A 320 9.81 -2.21 12.31
N ARG A 321 9.74 -2.44 11.00
CA ARG A 321 10.44 -3.52 10.30
C ARG A 321 11.95 -3.48 10.57
N ALA A 322 12.58 -2.32 10.38
CA ALA A 322 14.01 -2.15 10.61
C ALA A 322 14.40 -2.40 12.08
N THR A 323 13.56 -1.93 13.01
CA THR A 323 13.76 -2.11 14.45
C THR A 323 13.70 -3.58 14.85
N LEU A 324 12.68 -4.31 14.39
CA LEU A 324 12.50 -5.74 14.65
C LEU A 324 13.69 -6.57 14.12
N LEU A 325 14.09 -6.34 12.85
CA LEU A 325 15.23 -7.05 12.26
C LEU A 325 16.56 -6.76 12.98
N THR A 326 16.75 -5.56 13.50
CA THR A 326 17.98 -5.20 14.22
C THR A 326 18.06 -5.90 15.58
N ARG A 327 16.94 -6.05 16.30
CA ARG A 327 16.90 -6.76 17.60
C ARG A 327 17.37 -8.22 17.50
N MET A 328 17.21 -8.83 16.33
CA MET A 328 17.63 -10.21 16.08
C MET A 328 19.15 -10.41 16.02
N VAL A 329 19.92 -9.38 15.66
CA VAL A 329 21.37 -9.52 15.42
C VAL A 329 22.12 -9.96 16.69
N GLY A 330 21.60 -9.62 17.87
CA GLY A 330 22.21 -9.93 19.17
C GLY A 330 21.45 -10.95 20.02
N SER A 331 20.35 -11.53 19.53
CA SER A 331 19.54 -12.48 20.29
C SER A 331 19.76 -13.91 19.80
N ASP A 332 19.75 -14.87 20.72
CA ASP A 332 19.73 -16.30 20.43
C ASP A 332 18.29 -16.86 20.47
N GLU A 333 17.34 -16.13 21.07
CA GLU A 333 15.91 -16.48 21.10
C GLU A 333 15.13 -15.60 20.13
N LEU A 334 15.22 -15.93 18.84
CA LEU A 334 14.68 -15.11 17.74
C LEU A 334 13.15 -15.04 17.77
N SER A 335 12.46 -16.18 17.89
CA SER A 335 11.00 -16.24 17.94
C SER A 335 10.43 -15.44 19.12
N ALA A 336 11.06 -15.52 20.30
CA ALA A 336 10.67 -14.75 21.47
C ALA A 336 10.87 -13.24 21.26
N THR A 337 12.00 -12.83 20.67
CA THR A 337 12.33 -11.41 20.43
C THR A 337 11.31 -10.70 19.52
N LEU A 338 10.67 -11.45 18.62
CA LEU A 338 9.69 -10.94 17.66
C LEU A 338 8.26 -10.86 18.22
N LEU A 339 7.93 -11.70 19.21
CA LEU A 339 6.62 -11.73 19.87
C LEU A 339 6.58 -11.01 21.22
N GLU A 340 7.74 -10.78 21.85
CA GLU A 340 7.87 -10.22 23.20
C GLU A 340 8.65 -8.88 23.22
N GLY A 341 8.29 -8.02 24.18
CA GLY A 341 8.84 -6.67 24.32
C GLY A 341 8.12 -5.64 23.43
N ALA A 342 8.80 -4.55 23.09
CA ALA A 342 8.25 -3.51 22.21
C ALA A 342 9.34 -2.95 21.28
N PRO A 343 9.08 -2.81 19.96
CA PRO A 343 7.91 -3.30 19.23
C PRO A 343 7.96 -4.81 18.96
N THR A 344 6.81 -5.38 18.60
CA THR A 344 6.56 -6.77 18.19
C THR A 344 6.06 -6.84 16.74
N VAL A 345 5.92 -8.04 16.19
CA VAL A 345 5.29 -8.23 14.86
C VAL A 345 3.81 -7.80 14.82
N LEU A 346 3.11 -7.76 15.97
CA LEU A 346 1.73 -7.25 16.04
C LEU A 346 1.65 -5.73 15.91
N ASP A 347 2.73 -5.00 16.23
CA ASP A 347 2.83 -3.56 15.96
C ASP A 347 3.02 -3.28 14.46
N LEU A 348 3.60 -4.23 13.72
CA LEU A 348 3.80 -4.14 12.27
C LEU A 348 2.56 -4.59 11.49
N VAL A 349 1.96 -5.70 11.93
CA VAL A 349 0.79 -6.34 11.32
C VAL A 349 -0.33 -6.36 12.35
N THR A 350 -1.29 -5.43 12.21
CA THR A 350 -2.43 -5.34 13.13
C THR A 350 -3.26 -6.63 13.08
N ALA A 351 -3.20 -7.41 14.16
CA ALA A 351 -3.90 -8.68 14.34
C ALA A 351 -4.17 -8.92 15.83
N ASP A 352 -5.09 -9.82 16.15
CA ASP A 352 -5.45 -10.16 17.53
C ASP A 352 -4.48 -11.16 18.16
N ALA A 353 -3.89 -12.02 17.35
CA ALA A 353 -2.90 -12.99 17.78
C ALA A 353 -1.88 -13.28 16.67
N ALA A 354 -0.69 -13.75 17.06
CA ALA A 354 0.36 -14.18 16.15
C ALA A 354 1.09 -15.43 16.65
N ALA A 355 1.65 -16.19 15.72
CA ALA A 355 2.55 -17.30 15.97
C ALA A 355 3.75 -17.22 15.01
N ILE A 356 4.91 -17.65 15.49
CA ILE A 356 6.17 -17.66 14.73
C ILE A 356 6.85 -18.98 14.96
N GLN A 357 7.25 -19.64 13.87
CA GLN A 357 8.13 -20.80 13.90
C GLN A 357 9.41 -20.46 13.15
N LEU A 358 10.53 -20.54 13.87
CA LEU A 358 11.88 -20.34 13.32
C LEU A 358 12.81 -21.40 13.87
N ASP A 359 13.56 -22.10 13.01
CA ASP A 359 14.54 -23.12 13.41
C ASP A 359 13.97 -24.18 14.38
N GLY A 360 12.66 -24.48 14.28
CA GLY A 360 11.94 -25.41 15.15
C GLY A 360 11.51 -24.85 16.52
N ASP A 361 11.78 -23.57 16.83
CA ASP A 361 11.23 -22.87 18.00
C ASP A 361 9.91 -22.20 17.65
N LEU A 362 8.81 -22.84 18.04
CA LEU A 362 7.45 -22.30 17.91
C LEU A 362 7.10 -21.43 19.12
N ARG A 363 6.82 -20.15 18.87
CA ARG A 363 6.31 -19.20 19.86
C ARG A 363 4.98 -18.62 19.42
N ARG A 364 4.15 -18.25 20.40
CA ARG A 364 2.75 -17.85 20.21
C ARG A 364 2.39 -16.73 21.17
N THR A 365 1.60 -15.78 20.71
CA THR A 365 0.98 -14.79 21.60
C THR A 365 -0.18 -15.41 22.38
N PRO A 366 -0.61 -14.82 23.50
CA PRO A 366 -1.81 -15.25 24.20
C PRO A 366 -3.03 -15.28 23.27
N GLY A 367 -3.78 -16.38 23.29
CA GLY A 367 -4.98 -16.55 22.47
C GLY A 367 -4.72 -17.05 21.04
N ALA A 368 -3.47 -17.20 20.58
CA ALA A 368 -3.18 -17.84 19.30
C ALA A 368 -3.54 -19.35 19.33
N PRO A 369 -3.83 -19.97 18.16
CA PRO A 369 -4.18 -21.39 18.07
C PRO A 369 -3.13 -22.35 18.65
N GLU A 370 -3.55 -23.58 18.93
CA GLU A 370 -2.66 -24.65 19.39
C GLU A 370 -1.69 -25.14 18.31
N ALA A 371 -0.58 -25.73 18.74
CA ALA A 371 0.54 -26.09 17.85
C ALA A 371 0.13 -27.07 16.73
N ASP A 372 -0.79 -28.00 17.01
CA ASP A 372 -1.33 -28.95 16.04
C ASP A 372 -2.13 -28.26 14.92
N VAL A 373 -2.88 -27.21 15.25
CA VAL A 373 -3.60 -26.38 14.28
C VAL A 373 -2.61 -25.58 13.44
N LEU A 374 -1.58 -25.01 14.07
CA LEU A 374 -0.56 -24.25 13.37
C LEU A 374 0.27 -25.12 12.40
N ASP A 375 0.57 -26.37 12.77
CA ASP A 375 1.22 -27.34 11.89
C ASP A 375 0.36 -27.66 10.66
N GLU A 376 -0.97 -27.75 10.82
CA GLU A 376 -1.89 -27.95 9.70
C GLU A 376 -1.94 -26.73 8.78
N LEU A 377 -1.95 -25.52 9.33
CA LEU A 377 -1.87 -24.28 8.55
C LEU A 377 -0.54 -24.18 7.79
N ALA A 378 0.58 -24.48 8.44
CA ALA A 378 1.91 -24.44 7.84
C ALA A 378 2.05 -25.43 6.68
N ARG A 379 1.43 -26.62 6.76
CA ARG A 379 1.40 -27.61 5.67
C ARG A 379 0.72 -27.10 4.40
N ARG A 380 -0.22 -26.15 4.51
CA ARG A 380 -0.91 -25.55 3.36
C ARG A 380 -0.10 -24.45 2.70
N GLY A 381 0.94 -23.96 3.36
CA GLY A 381 1.79 -22.88 2.85
C GLY A 381 1.16 -21.50 3.05
N ALA A 382 1.36 -20.61 2.07
CA ALA A 382 0.81 -19.26 2.13
C ALA A 382 -0.73 -19.29 2.11
N LEU A 383 -1.33 -18.57 3.05
CA LEU A 383 -2.78 -18.47 3.21
C LEU A 383 -3.14 -17.03 3.58
N GLU A 384 -4.13 -16.44 2.90
CA GLU A 384 -4.68 -15.14 3.24
C GLU A 384 -6.20 -15.22 3.08
N THR A 385 -6.93 -15.02 4.17
CA THR A 385 -8.39 -15.00 4.14
C THR A 385 -8.92 -14.12 5.26
N ALA A 386 -9.95 -13.33 4.97
CA ALA A 386 -10.67 -12.55 5.97
C ALA A 386 -11.90 -13.30 6.51
N SER A 387 -12.32 -14.39 5.85
CA SER A 387 -13.49 -15.21 6.20
C SER A 387 -13.20 -16.71 6.05
N ILE A 388 -12.50 -17.27 7.03
CA ILE A 388 -12.12 -18.69 7.08
C ILE A 388 -13.35 -19.61 7.01
N ALA A 389 -14.48 -19.21 7.59
CA ALA A 389 -15.72 -20.01 7.61
C ALA A 389 -16.32 -20.22 6.22
N THR A 390 -16.22 -19.21 5.36
CA THR A 390 -16.78 -19.26 4.00
C THR A 390 -15.79 -19.82 2.99
N GLU A 391 -14.52 -19.39 3.07
CA GLU A 391 -13.51 -19.73 2.07
C GLU A 391 -12.81 -21.08 2.35
N HIS A 392 -12.68 -21.44 3.64
CA HIS A 392 -12.01 -22.67 4.09
C HIS A 392 -12.82 -23.39 5.19
N PRO A 393 -14.02 -23.90 4.85
CA PRO A 393 -14.94 -24.50 5.81
C PRO A 393 -14.37 -25.75 6.52
N ASP A 394 -13.33 -26.36 5.96
CA ASP A 394 -12.57 -27.47 6.55
C ASP A 394 -11.63 -27.03 7.68
N LEU A 395 -11.12 -25.79 7.64
CA LEU A 395 -10.25 -25.20 8.66
C LEU A 395 -11.04 -24.48 9.77
N ALA A 396 -12.23 -23.96 9.45
CA ALA A 396 -13.05 -23.19 10.38
C ALA A 396 -13.29 -23.88 11.74
N PRO A 397 -13.56 -25.21 11.83
CA PRO A 397 -13.72 -25.89 13.12
C PRO A 397 -12.47 -25.90 14.00
N LEU A 398 -11.28 -25.74 13.41
CA LEU A 398 -10.00 -25.68 14.12
C LEU A 398 -9.69 -24.28 14.66
N LEU A 399 -10.41 -23.26 14.19
CA LEU A 399 -10.17 -21.85 14.48
C LEU A 399 -11.47 -21.15 14.94
N PRO A 400 -12.13 -21.62 16.00
CA PRO A 400 -13.48 -21.15 16.38
C PRO A 400 -13.54 -19.68 16.81
N ASP A 401 -12.42 -19.12 17.28
CA ASP A 401 -12.34 -17.74 17.76
C ASP A 401 -11.91 -16.74 16.67
N PHE A 402 -11.59 -17.21 15.46
CA PHE A 402 -10.98 -16.39 14.42
C PHE A 402 -11.77 -16.45 13.11
N ALA A 403 -11.92 -15.29 12.48
CA ALA A 403 -12.50 -15.16 11.15
C ALA A 403 -11.42 -14.95 10.07
N GLY A 404 -10.33 -14.25 10.41
CA GLY A 404 -9.22 -13.97 9.49
C GLY A 404 -7.95 -14.76 9.83
N VAL A 405 -7.29 -15.28 8.80
CA VAL A 405 -6.01 -15.99 8.90
C VAL A 405 -5.05 -15.48 7.83
N LEU A 406 -3.82 -15.18 8.23
CA LEU A 406 -2.72 -14.86 7.34
C LEU A 406 -1.50 -15.71 7.72
N VAL A 407 -1.01 -16.53 6.81
CA VAL A 407 0.19 -17.36 6.96
C VAL A 407 1.20 -16.98 5.88
N VAL A 408 2.38 -16.60 6.31
CA VAL A 408 3.50 -16.19 5.45
C VAL A 408 4.69 -17.11 5.70
N PRO A 409 5.02 -18.02 4.76
CA PRO A 409 6.21 -18.86 4.85
C PRO A 409 7.49 -18.04 4.85
N ILE A 410 8.52 -18.52 5.54
CA ILE A 410 9.87 -17.94 5.59
C ILE A 410 10.83 -18.97 4.98
N GLY A 411 11.35 -18.67 3.78
CA GLY A 411 12.23 -19.61 3.06
C GLY A 411 11.59 -20.97 2.79
N GLU A 412 12.42 -22.02 2.70
CA GLU A 412 11.99 -23.39 2.33
C GLU A 412 11.94 -24.38 3.52
N ALA A 413 12.30 -23.95 4.73
CA ALA A 413 12.54 -24.85 5.88
C ALA A 413 11.31 -25.16 6.74
N GLY A 414 10.11 -24.77 6.30
CA GLY A 414 8.88 -24.92 7.11
C GLY A 414 8.75 -23.87 8.23
N ASP A 415 9.58 -22.82 8.19
CA ASP A 415 9.44 -21.63 9.03
C ASP A 415 8.31 -20.74 8.50
N TYR A 416 7.60 -20.06 9.39
CA TYR A 416 6.48 -19.21 9.02
C TYR A 416 6.16 -18.14 10.07
N LEU A 417 5.44 -17.11 9.63
CA LEU A 417 4.67 -16.19 10.46
C LEU A 417 3.18 -16.48 10.24
N ALA A 418 2.40 -16.57 11.31
CA ALA A 418 0.96 -16.67 11.25
C ALA A 418 0.31 -15.56 12.08
N PHE A 419 -0.71 -14.93 11.53
CA PHE A 419 -1.49 -13.87 12.15
C PHE A 419 -2.97 -14.21 12.10
N PHE A 420 -3.69 -13.84 13.15
CA PHE A 420 -5.10 -14.20 13.33
C PHE A 420 -5.92 -12.98 13.70
N ARG A 421 -7.05 -12.82 13.04
CA ARG A 421 -8.04 -11.77 13.33
C ARG A 421 -9.36 -12.38 13.75
N ARG A 422 -9.93 -11.86 14.83
CA ARG A 422 -11.27 -12.21 15.29
C ARG A 422 -12.31 -11.65 14.33
N GLU A 423 -13.50 -12.20 14.43
CA GLU A 423 -14.67 -11.63 13.77
C GLU A 423 -14.87 -10.19 14.24
N VAL A 424 -15.07 -9.31 13.27
CA VAL A 424 -15.58 -7.96 13.52
C VAL A 424 -16.98 -7.94 12.94
N LEU A 425 -17.98 -7.79 13.80
CA LEU A 425 -19.35 -7.56 13.33
C LEU A 425 -19.35 -6.24 12.56
N GLN A 426 -19.40 -6.34 11.23
CA GLN A 426 -19.53 -5.17 10.37
C GLN A 426 -21.01 -5.02 10.03
N SER A 427 -21.61 -3.98 10.59
CA SER A 427 -22.94 -3.52 10.17
C SER A 427 -22.74 -2.48 9.08
N VAL A 428 -23.25 -2.75 7.88
CA VAL A 428 -23.37 -1.73 6.83
C VAL A 428 -24.80 -1.22 6.85
N ASP A 429 -24.96 0.05 7.20
CA ASP A 429 -26.27 0.70 7.17
C ASP A 429 -26.55 1.18 5.74
N TRP A 430 -27.38 0.44 5.01
CA TRP A 430 -27.76 0.79 3.66
C TRP A 430 -28.97 1.73 3.62
N LEU A 431 -29.01 2.58 2.60
CA LEU A 431 -30.18 3.40 2.29
C LEU A 431 -31.27 2.58 1.60
N GLY A 432 -32.25 2.13 2.37
CA GLY A 432 -33.33 1.24 1.93
C GLY A 432 -32.92 -0.23 1.97
N ASP A 433 -33.91 -1.10 2.10
CA ASP A 433 -33.73 -2.54 1.94
C ASP A 433 -33.23 -2.85 0.52
N GLN A 434 -32.15 -3.63 0.41
CA GLN A 434 -31.55 -4.05 -0.86
C GLN A 434 -32.20 -5.32 -1.42
N GLY A 435 -33.10 -5.95 -0.68
CA GLY A 435 -33.86 -7.12 -1.10
C GLY A 435 -34.81 -6.86 -2.28
N PRO A 436 -35.25 -7.93 -2.97
CA PRO A 436 -36.13 -7.83 -4.13
C PRO A 436 -37.50 -7.23 -3.81
N ASP A 437 -37.94 -7.26 -2.55
CA ASP A 437 -39.26 -6.79 -2.11
C ASP A 437 -39.39 -5.26 -2.12
N ASN A 438 -38.27 -4.52 -2.14
CA ASN A 438 -38.26 -3.06 -2.17
C ASN A 438 -38.27 -2.48 -3.61
N ARG A 439 -38.44 -3.33 -4.64
CA ARG A 439 -38.47 -2.93 -6.05
C ARG A 439 -39.57 -3.67 -6.82
N PRO A 440 -40.36 -2.99 -7.66
CA PRO A 440 -41.35 -3.66 -8.53
C PRO A 440 -40.74 -4.63 -9.54
N THR A 441 -39.53 -4.31 -10.02
CA THR A 441 -38.71 -5.13 -10.92
C THR A 441 -37.23 -4.92 -10.56
N PRO A 442 -36.31 -5.83 -10.92
CA PRO A 442 -34.88 -5.66 -10.66
C PRO A 442 -34.27 -4.35 -11.21
N LEU A 443 -34.89 -3.81 -12.27
CA LEU A 443 -34.46 -2.59 -12.98
C LEU A 443 -35.16 -1.31 -12.47
N SER A 444 -36.13 -1.43 -11.56
CA SER A 444 -36.82 -0.26 -11.00
C SER A 444 -36.02 0.33 -9.83
N PRO A 445 -36.06 1.65 -9.61
CA PRO A 445 -35.49 2.25 -8.40
C PRO A 445 -36.25 1.76 -7.16
N ARG A 446 -35.57 1.76 -6.01
CA ARG A 446 -36.15 1.38 -4.72
C ARG A 446 -37.35 2.25 -4.36
N LEU A 447 -38.33 1.65 -3.68
CA LEU A 447 -39.54 2.34 -3.21
C LEU A 447 -39.35 3.00 -1.83
N SER A 448 -38.58 2.35 -0.95
CA SER A 448 -38.23 2.84 0.38
C SER A 448 -36.72 3.10 0.50
N PHE A 449 -36.39 4.15 1.25
CA PHE A 449 -35.04 4.59 1.59
C PHE A 449 -34.80 4.63 3.11
N SER A 450 -35.68 4.02 3.90
CA SER A 450 -35.46 3.86 5.34
C SER A 450 -34.20 3.03 5.59
N SER A 451 -33.39 3.41 6.58
CA SER A 451 -32.15 2.70 6.94
C SER A 451 -32.40 1.19 7.12
N TRP A 452 -31.60 0.37 6.44
CA TRP A 452 -31.60 -1.08 6.57
C TRP A 452 -30.18 -1.57 6.86
N THR A 453 -29.99 -2.23 7.98
CA THR A 453 -28.68 -2.72 8.41
C THR A 453 -28.45 -4.13 7.89
N GLU A 454 -27.40 -4.31 7.09
CA GLU A 454 -26.86 -5.62 6.75
C GLU A 454 -25.77 -6.00 7.77
N SER A 455 -25.91 -7.15 8.41
CA SER A 455 -24.88 -7.69 9.29
C SER A 455 -23.99 -8.64 8.51
N VAL A 456 -22.75 -8.24 8.23
CA VAL A 456 -21.71 -9.15 7.75
C VAL A 456 -21.15 -9.89 8.96
N THR A 457 -21.32 -11.21 8.97
CA THR A 457 -20.86 -12.10 10.04
C THR A 457 -19.76 -13.04 9.53
N ALA A 458 -19.08 -13.71 10.45
CA ALA A 458 -17.99 -14.64 10.20
C ALA A 458 -16.84 -14.06 9.34
N THR A 459 -16.60 -12.75 9.45
CA THR A 459 -15.60 -12.02 8.67
C THR A 459 -14.81 -11.08 9.57
N SER A 460 -13.51 -10.96 9.30
CA SER A 460 -12.60 -10.02 9.97
C SER A 460 -12.30 -8.82 9.08
N LEU A 461 -11.52 -7.86 9.59
CA LEU A 461 -10.98 -6.80 8.73
C LEU A 461 -10.10 -7.41 7.60
N PRO A 462 -10.18 -6.89 6.36
CA PRO A 462 -9.32 -7.33 5.25
C PRO A 462 -7.83 -7.20 5.53
N TRP A 463 -7.02 -8.17 5.08
CA TRP A 463 -5.58 -8.17 5.33
C TRP A 463 -4.83 -7.11 4.50
N GLU A 464 -5.07 -7.01 3.20
CA GLU A 464 -4.56 -5.96 2.30
C GLU A 464 -3.09 -5.56 2.59
N ASP A 465 -2.88 -4.30 2.97
CA ASP A 465 -1.64 -3.70 3.41
C ASP A 465 -0.88 -4.50 4.49
N ALA A 466 -1.61 -5.16 5.40
CA ALA A 466 -1.02 -5.96 6.48
C ALA A 466 -0.43 -7.28 5.95
N ALA A 467 -1.02 -7.89 4.92
CA ALA A 467 -0.44 -9.04 4.22
C ALA A 467 0.86 -8.65 3.51
N THR A 468 0.86 -7.49 2.84
CA THR A 468 2.07 -6.93 2.21
C THR A 468 3.17 -6.69 3.25
N ALA A 469 2.85 -6.05 4.38
CA ALA A 469 3.81 -5.79 5.46
C ALA A 469 4.40 -7.08 6.07
N ALA A 470 3.57 -8.12 6.24
CA ALA A 470 3.99 -9.43 6.73
C ALA A 470 4.95 -10.12 5.73
N GLY A 471 4.63 -10.10 4.44
CA GLY A 471 5.47 -10.62 3.36
C GLY A 471 6.83 -9.94 3.29
N ASP A 472 6.84 -8.61 3.27
CA ASP A 472 8.08 -7.80 3.29
C ASP A 472 8.95 -8.11 4.51
N PHE A 473 8.34 -8.29 5.68
CA PHE A 473 9.07 -8.64 6.89
C PHE A 473 9.61 -10.06 6.84
N ALA A 474 8.84 -11.04 6.38
CA ALA A 474 9.30 -12.42 6.20
C ALA A 474 10.51 -12.51 5.26
N GLN A 475 10.51 -11.76 4.14
CA GLN A 475 11.65 -11.70 3.22
C GLN A 475 12.89 -11.03 3.86
N GLY A 476 12.67 -9.94 4.61
CA GLY A 476 13.74 -9.27 5.37
C GLY A 476 14.34 -10.17 6.45
N LEU A 477 13.47 -10.96 7.09
CA LEU A 477 13.79 -11.94 8.12
C LEU A 477 14.62 -13.10 7.56
N GLU A 478 14.18 -13.73 6.48
CA GLU A 478 14.92 -14.76 5.75
C GLU A 478 16.33 -14.26 5.36
N SER A 479 16.41 -13.06 4.80
CA SER A 479 17.68 -12.45 4.41
C SER A 479 18.61 -12.21 5.62
N ALA A 480 18.06 -11.83 6.77
CA ALA A 480 18.82 -11.65 8.00
C ALA A 480 19.33 -12.98 8.57
N LEU A 481 18.48 -14.01 8.57
CA LEU A 481 18.83 -15.37 9.00
C LEU A 481 19.92 -15.96 8.11
N SER A 482 19.80 -15.82 6.79
CA SER A 482 20.80 -16.29 5.82
C SER A 482 22.17 -15.64 6.09
N ARG A 483 22.23 -14.31 6.23
CA ARG A 483 23.48 -13.61 6.59
C ARG A 483 24.07 -14.06 7.93
N ARG A 484 23.21 -14.30 8.93
CA ARG A 484 23.65 -14.82 10.25
C ARG A 484 24.26 -16.21 10.09
N ASN A 485 23.62 -17.08 9.32
CA ASN A 485 24.10 -18.44 9.04
C ASN A 485 25.40 -18.42 8.25
N GLU A 486 25.53 -17.59 7.20
CA GLU A 486 26.79 -17.38 6.47
C GLU A 486 27.91 -16.91 7.40
N ALA A 487 27.64 -15.91 8.26
CA ALA A 487 28.62 -15.42 9.23
C ALA A 487 29.03 -16.50 10.24
N ARG A 488 28.10 -17.37 10.66
CA ARG A 488 28.38 -18.50 11.55
C ARG A 488 29.23 -19.56 10.85
N LEU A 489 28.90 -19.93 9.62
CA LEU A 489 29.65 -20.89 8.82
C LEU A 489 31.06 -20.37 8.51
N ALA A 490 31.21 -19.09 8.19
CA ALA A 490 32.51 -18.45 8.00
C ALA A 490 33.37 -18.52 9.28
N LYS A 491 32.78 -18.29 10.46
CA LYS A 491 33.49 -18.44 11.75
C LYS A 491 33.94 -19.88 12.01
N LEU A 492 33.11 -20.89 11.69
CA LEU A 492 33.45 -22.30 11.85
C LEU A 492 34.52 -22.76 10.86
N ALA A 493 34.49 -22.27 9.62
CA ALA A 493 35.48 -22.57 8.59
C ALA A 493 36.89 -22.07 8.92
N LEU A 494 37.04 -21.23 9.94
CA LEU A 494 38.30 -20.65 10.41
C LEU A 494 38.86 -21.34 11.67
N ARG A 495 38.23 -22.41 12.15
CA ARG A 495 38.70 -23.21 13.31
C ARG A 495 39.04 -24.65 12.92
N ASP A 496 39.91 -25.27 13.72
CA ASP A 496 40.22 -26.69 13.66
C ASP A 496 39.13 -27.49 14.39
N PRO A 497 38.53 -28.53 13.76
CA PRO A 497 37.38 -29.23 14.33
C PRO A 497 37.69 -30.04 15.59
N LEU A 498 38.95 -30.43 15.82
CA LEU A 498 39.33 -31.18 17.01
C LEU A 498 39.67 -30.25 18.17
N THR A 499 40.61 -29.33 17.96
CA THR A 499 41.17 -28.49 19.04
C THR A 499 40.39 -27.20 19.29
N SER A 500 39.47 -26.84 18.39
CA SER A 500 38.80 -25.54 18.33
C SER A 500 39.74 -24.34 18.19
N LEU A 501 41.06 -24.54 18.06
CA LEU A 501 42.01 -23.47 17.75
C LEU A 501 41.73 -22.90 16.35
N PRO A 502 42.12 -21.65 16.08
CA PRO A 502 42.28 -21.17 14.72
C PRO A 502 42.99 -22.19 13.81
N ASN A 503 42.47 -22.40 12.61
CA ASN A 503 43.11 -23.28 11.64
C ASN A 503 44.15 -22.54 10.79
N ARG A 504 44.84 -23.28 9.92
CA ARG A 504 45.82 -22.72 8.98
C ARG A 504 45.30 -21.55 8.14
N ARG A 505 44.02 -21.57 7.73
CA ARG A 505 43.43 -20.48 6.93
C ARG A 505 43.30 -19.20 7.76
N PHE A 506 42.77 -19.30 8.98
CA PHE A 506 42.72 -18.15 9.90
C PHE A 506 44.10 -17.57 10.16
N LEU A 507 45.10 -18.43 10.40
CA LEU A 507 46.47 -18.00 10.63
C LEU A 507 47.02 -17.16 9.47
N GLN A 508 46.78 -17.60 8.22
CA GLN A 508 47.23 -16.87 7.03
C GLN A 508 46.57 -15.49 6.93
N GLU A 509 45.24 -15.43 7.07
CA GLU A 509 44.48 -14.17 7.03
C GLU A 509 44.92 -13.21 8.15
N GLU A 510 45.20 -13.73 9.34
CA GLU A 510 45.59 -12.90 10.49
C GLU A 510 47.04 -12.40 10.36
N LEU A 511 47.97 -13.23 9.86
CA LEU A 511 49.35 -12.78 9.59
C LEU A 511 49.40 -11.66 8.54
N GLU A 512 48.54 -11.70 7.52
CA GLU A 512 48.39 -10.61 6.55
C GLU A 512 47.89 -9.33 7.22
N ARG A 513 46.82 -9.40 8.02
CA ARG A 513 46.26 -8.24 8.74
C ARG A 513 47.25 -7.61 9.72
N ILE A 514 47.96 -8.41 10.51
CA ILE A 514 48.94 -7.90 11.49
C ILE A 514 50.06 -7.15 10.76
N ARG A 515 50.45 -7.64 9.59
CA ARG A 515 51.49 -7.05 8.77
C ARG A 515 51.05 -5.78 8.05
N GLU A 516 49.81 -5.71 7.57
CA GLU A 516 49.21 -4.48 7.03
C GLU A 516 49.18 -3.36 8.08
N ARG A 517 49.01 -3.70 9.36
CA ARG A 517 49.08 -2.76 10.49
C ARG A 517 50.50 -2.32 10.83
N GLY A 518 51.53 -2.94 10.24
CA GLY A 518 52.94 -2.63 10.49
C GLY A 518 53.49 -3.14 11.82
N SER A 519 52.81 -4.07 12.50
CA SER A 519 53.28 -4.65 13.77
C SER A 519 54.49 -5.56 13.55
N GLU A 520 55.42 -5.60 14.52
CA GLU A 520 56.48 -6.60 14.54
C GLU A 520 55.93 -7.96 14.96
N ILE A 521 56.29 -9.01 14.23
CA ILE A 521 55.81 -10.38 14.45
C ILE A 521 56.99 -11.30 14.76
N SER A 522 56.86 -12.12 15.81
CA SER A 522 57.66 -13.33 15.99
C SER A 522 56.76 -14.56 15.83
N LEU A 523 57.19 -15.53 15.05
CA LEU A 523 56.44 -16.74 14.75
C LEU A 523 57.18 -17.95 15.33
N LEU A 524 56.46 -18.76 16.11
CA LEU A 524 56.93 -20.03 16.63
C LEU A 524 56.18 -21.13 15.88
N PHE A 525 56.92 -22.02 15.22
CA PHE A 525 56.38 -23.22 14.59
C PHE A 525 56.71 -24.42 15.47
N VAL A 526 55.70 -25.11 15.98
CA VAL A 526 55.81 -26.17 16.99
C VAL A 526 55.30 -27.46 16.37
N ASP A 527 56.08 -28.54 16.48
CA ASP A 527 55.70 -29.86 16.02
C ASP A 527 55.98 -30.88 17.13
N LEU A 528 55.04 -31.81 17.34
CA LEU A 528 55.16 -32.84 18.37
C LEU A 528 56.08 -33.98 17.92
N ASP A 529 57.13 -34.20 18.69
CA ASP A 529 58.14 -35.20 18.40
C ASP A 529 57.56 -36.62 18.50
N ASP A 530 57.75 -37.39 17.42
CA ASP A 530 57.38 -38.80 17.32
C ASP A 530 55.89 -39.08 17.65
N PHE A 531 54.99 -38.10 17.47
CA PHE A 531 53.55 -38.22 17.77
C PHE A 531 52.87 -39.41 17.07
N LYS A 532 53.31 -39.77 15.86
CA LYS A 532 52.84 -40.98 15.16
C LYS A 532 53.01 -42.25 16.02
N ARG A 533 54.07 -42.38 16.82
CA ARG A 533 54.27 -43.53 17.71
C ARG A 533 53.21 -43.60 18.80
N ILE A 534 52.69 -42.45 19.24
CA ILE A 534 51.60 -42.39 20.22
C ILE A 534 50.33 -42.96 19.58
N ASN A 535 50.00 -42.53 18.35
CA ASN A 535 48.87 -43.10 17.61
C ASN A 535 49.03 -44.60 17.37
N ASP A 536 50.23 -45.04 16.94
CA ASP A 536 50.50 -46.45 16.64
C ASP A 536 50.46 -47.34 17.89
N SER A 537 50.76 -46.79 19.08
CA SER A 537 50.85 -47.54 20.35
C SER A 537 49.58 -47.47 21.21
N TYR A 538 48.87 -46.34 21.18
CA TYR A 538 47.73 -46.05 22.07
C TYR A 538 46.43 -45.77 21.31
N GLY A 539 46.45 -45.76 19.98
CA GLY A 539 45.29 -45.51 19.14
C GLY A 539 45.00 -44.02 18.89
N HIS A 540 44.16 -43.75 17.90
CA HIS A 540 43.83 -42.39 17.47
C HIS A 540 43.07 -41.58 18.53
N GLU A 541 42.19 -42.20 19.32
CA GLU A 541 41.50 -41.49 20.42
C GLU A 541 42.48 -40.94 21.46
N ALA A 542 43.55 -41.68 21.77
CA ALA A 542 44.61 -41.22 22.67
C ALA A 542 45.43 -40.08 22.03
N GLY A 543 45.69 -40.16 20.73
CA GLY A 543 46.31 -39.07 19.97
C GLY A 543 45.47 -37.79 19.99
N ASP A 544 44.17 -37.90 19.81
CA ASP A 544 43.24 -36.77 19.87
C ASP A 544 43.22 -36.13 21.26
N ALA A 545 43.22 -36.94 22.33
CA ALA A 545 43.34 -36.46 23.70
C ALA A 545 44.67 -35.72 23.95
N VAL A 546 45.78 -36.22 23.39
CA VAL A 546 47.08 -35.52 23.44
C VAL A 546 47.02 -34.19 22.71
N LEU A 547 46.43 -34.12 21.51
CA LEU A 547 46.31 -32.88 20.75
C LEU A 547 45.44 -31.83 21.45
N LEU A 548 44.37 -32.26 22.12
CA LEU A 548 43.52 -31.39 22.95
C LEU A 548 44.30 -30.81 24.14
N GLU A 549 45.04 -31.64 24.87
CA GLU A 549 45.85 -31.21 26.01
C GLU A 549 47.00 -30.30 25.56
N VAL A 550 47.66 -30.63 24.45
CA VAL A 550 48.70 -29.78 23.84
C VAL A 550 48.13 -28.41 23.48
N ALA A 551 46.97 -28.34 22.82
CA ALA A 551 46.32 -27.08 22.49
C ALA A 551 46.04 -26.24 23.75
N GLN A 552 45.52 -26.86 24.82
CA GLN A 552 45.28 -26.19 26.09
C GLN A 552 46.58 -25.66 26.72
N ARG A 553 47.64 -26.47 26.76
CA ARG A 553 48.95 -26.05 27.26
C ARG A 553 49.49 -24.87 26.46
N LEU A 554 49.45 -24.92 25.13
CA LEU A 554 49.89 -23.81 24.28
C LEU A 554 49.15 -22.51 24.61
N ILE A 555 47.81 -22.55 24.75
CA ILE A 555 47.02 -21.36 25.11
C ILE A 555 47.45 -20.80 26.48
N THR A 556 47.66 -21.66 27.49
CA THR A 556 48.06 -21.21 28.84
C THR A 556 49.47 -20.65 28.91
N GLN A 557 50.34 -21.05 27.98
CA GLN A 557 51.73 -20.60 27.94
C GLN A 557 51.91 -19.28 27.19
N VAL A 558 50.90 -18.73 26.52
CA VAL A 558 51.03 -17.48 25.74
C VAL A 558 50.22 -16.35 26.34
N ARG A 559 50.44 -15.11 25.87
CA ARG A 559 49.66 -13.93 26.32
C ARG A 559 48.29 -13.94 25.65
N SER A 560 47.32 -13.24 26.23
CA SER A 560 45.99 -13.06 25.64
C SER A 560 45.99 -12.39 24.25
N GLN A 561 47.04 -11.62 23.94
CA GLN A 561 47.26 -10.98 22.65
C GLN A 561 47.91 -11.91 21.60
N ASP A 562 48.60 -12.97 22.04
CA ASP A 562 49.22 -13.92 21.12
C ASP A 562 48.13 -14.82 20.48
N ARG A 563 48.43 -15.41 19.33
CA ARG A 563 47.51 -16.30 18.61
C ARG A 563 48.12 -17.69 18.51
N VAL A 564 47.38 -18.69 18.98
CA VAL A 564 47.74 -20.11 18.78
C VAL A 564 46.84 -20.67 17.69
N ALA A 565 47.41 -21.31 16.69
CA ALA A 565 46.69 -21.96 15.60
C ALA A 565 47.19 -23.40 15.44
N ARG A 566 46.30 -24.32 15.03
CA ARG A 566 46.72 -25.64 14.55
C ARG A 566 46.94 -25.56 13.05
N PHE A 567 48.18 -25.82 12.63
CA PHE A 567 48.59 -25.68 11.23
C PHE A 567 48.23 -26.91 10.40
N GLY A 568 48.31 -28.09 11.00
CA GLY A 568 47.90 -29.37 10.42
C GLY A 568 48.47 -30.54 11.22
N GLY A 569 47.77 -31.68 11.31
CA GLY A 569 48.29 -32.86 12.02
C GLY A 569 48.68 -32.55 13.46
N ASP A 570 49.96 -32.72 13.77
CA ASP A 570 50.64 -32.46 15.04
C ASP A 570 51.41 -31.13 15.09
N GLU A 571 51.20 -30.26 14.10
CA GLU A 571 51.84 -28.96 13.97
C GLU A 571 50.95 -27.82 14.47
N PHE A 572 51.55 -26.92 15.25
CA PHE A 572 50.94 -25.72 15.82
C PHE A 572 51.80 -24.50 15.53
N VAL A 573 51.16 -23.35 15.37
CA VAL A 573 51.83 -22.06 15.18
C VAL A 573 51.40 -21.08 16.24
N ILE A 574 52.37 -20.37 16.82
CA ILE A 574 52.12 -19.27 17.75
C ILE A 574 52.62 -17.98 17.12
N VAL A 575 51.73 -17.00 17.01
CA VAL A 575 52.03 -15.65 16.55
C VAL A 575 52.15 -14.74 17.77
N CYS A 576 53.35 -14.19 17.97
CA CYS A 576 53.68 -13.26 19.04
C CYS A 576 53.81 -11.85 18.44
N GLU A 577 52.82 -10.99 18.72
CA GLU A 577 52.82 -9.60 18.26
C GLU A 577 53.62 -8.69 19.20
N ASN A 578 54.36 -7.75 18.62
CA ASN A 578 55.13 -6.70 19.32
C ASN A 578 56.05 -7.28 20.41
N MET A 579 56.76 -8.35 20.04
CA MET A 579 57.62 -9.09 20.95
C MET A 579 59.05 -9.16 20.40
N THR A 580 60.02 -8.71 21.20
CA THR A 580 61.45 -8.83 20.88
C THR A 580 61.85 -10.30 20.72
N ALA A 581 62.82 -10.59 19.86
CA ALA A 581 63.29 -11.97 19.62
C ALA A 581 63.68 -12.72 20.91
N ALA A 582 64.38 -12.06 21.85
CA ALA A 582 64.76 -12.68 23.12
C ALA A 582 63.56 -12.98 24.04
N ALA A 583 62.47 -12.22 23.93
CA ALA A 583 61.23 -12.50 24.66
C ALA A 583 60.45 -13.64 24.02
N ALA A 584 60.42 -13.71 22.68
CA ALA A 584 59.81 -14.81 21.95
C ALA A 584 60.54 -16.14 22.19
N GLU A 585 61.87 -16.11 22.32
CA GLU A 585 62.69 -17.27 22.72
C GLU A 585 62.30 -17.81 24.10
N ARG A 586 62.12 -16.92 25.09
CA ARG A 586 61.59 -17.32 26.40
C ARG A 586 60.17 -17.88 26.33
N VAL A 587 59.35 -17.48 25.35
CA VAL A 587 58.03 -18.10 25.13
C VAL A 587 58.19 -19.49 24.53
N ALA A 588 59.05 -19.65 23.53
CA ALA A 588 59.34 -20.92 22.89
C ALA A 588 59.89 -21.96 23.89
N ASP A 589 60.84 -21.57 24.74
CA ASP A 589 61.41 -22.45 25.77
C ASP A 589 60.36 -22.90 26.78
N ARG A 590 59.49 -21.99 27.24
CA ARG A 590 58.38 -22.33 28.14
C ARG A 590 57.39 -23.27 27.48
N VAL A 591 57.05 -23.02 26.22
CA VAL A 591 56.15 -23.87 25.45
C VAL A 591 56.71 -25.29 25.35
N VAL A 592 57.97 -25.44 24.90
CA VAL A 592 58.61 -26.76 24.78
C VAL A 592 58.68 -27.48 26.13
N ALA A 593 59.04 -26.77 27.20
CA ALA A 593 59.10 -27.34 28.55
C ALA A 593 57.72 -27.81 29.04
N ALA A 594 56.67 -27.01 28.87
CA ALA A 594 55.32 -27.34 29.30
C ALA A 594 54.71 -28.52 28.52
N LEU A 595 55.03 -28.64 27.23
CA LEU A 595 54.57 -29.78 26.44
C LEU A 595 55.19 -31.11 26.92
N GLY A 596 56.42 -31.08 27.45
CA GLY A 596 57.11 -32.25 27.99
C GLY A 596 56.56 -32.80 29.32
N GLU A 597 55.57 -32.16 29.94
CA GLU A 597 54.93 -32.69 31.16
C GLU A 597 54.05 -33.91 30.84
N PRO A 598 53.93 -34.91 31.72
CA PRO A 598 53.07 -36.08 31.48
C PRO A 598 51.61 -35.69 31.19
N ILE A 599 51.01 -36.29 30.17
CA ILE A 599 49.60 -36.17 29.79
C ILE A 599 48.87 -37.40 30.29
N ALA A 600 47.84 -37.20 31.12
CA ALA A 600 47.00 -38.29 31.61
C ALA A 600 46.09 -38.79 30.47
N LEU A 601 46.09 -40.10 30.25
CA LEU A 601 45.21 -40.81 29.32
C LEU A 601 44.35 -41.81 30.10
N ARG A 602 43.33 -42.36 29.45
CA ARG A 602 42.41 -43.33 30.07
C ARG A 602 43.13 -44.55 30.69
N ASP A 603 44.19 -45.04 30.03
CA ASP A 603 44.93 -46.24 30.41
C ASP A 603 46.42 -45.96 30.74
N GLY A 604 46.73 -44.80 31.31
CA GLY A 604 48.08 -44.46 31.78
C GLY A 604 48.46 -43.00 31.58
N SER A 605 49.75 -42.70 31.42
CA SER A 605 50.22 -41.37 31.06
C SER A 605 51.23 -41.45 29.92
N VAL A 606 51.17 -40.51 28.99
CA VAL A 606 52.16 -40.38 27.90
C VAL A 606 52.95 -39.10 28.08
N VAL A 607 54.22 -39.12 27.66
CA VAL A 607 55.05 -37.92 27.56
C VAL A 607 55.30 -37.67 26.08
N VAL A 608 54.96 -36.47 25.61
CA VAL A 608 55.27 -36.00 24.26
C VAL A 608 56.20 -34.80 24.37
N THR A 609 57.26 -34.75 23.58
CA THR A 609 58.11 -33.56 23.49
C THR A 609 57.80 -32.78 22.23
N ALA A 610 58.29 -31.55 22.12
CA ALA A 610 58.08 -30.75 20.93
C ALA A 610 59.38 -30.13 20.42
N SER A 611 59.50 -30.06 19.11
CA SER A 611 60.53 -29.29 18.43
C SER A 611 59.93 -27.97 17.97
N CYS A 612 60.59 -26.85 18.30
CA CYS A 612 60.09 -25.51 18.00
C CYS A 612 61.08 -24.70 17.14
N GLY A 613 60.60 -24.14 16.05
CA GLY A 613 61.30 -23.16 15.23
C GLY A 613 60.86 -21.76 15.56
N LEU A 614 61.78 -20.87 15.91
CA LEU A 614 61.50 -19.48 16.23
C LEU A 614 62.07 -18.56 15.16
N VAL A 615 61.21 -17.71 14.59
CA VAL A 615 61.65 -16.70 13.61
C VAL A 615 61.06 -15.34 13.97
N GLY A 616 61.93 -14.33 14.07
CA GLY A 616 61.52 -12.93 14.18
C GLY A 616 61.23 -12.31 12.81
N GLY A 617 60.51 -11.20 12.81
CA GLY A 617 60.13 -10.46 11.59
C GLY A 617 61.29 -10.15 10.64
N GLY A 618 60.97 -9.93 9.36
CA GLY A 618 61.92 -9.60 8.31
C GLY A 618 61.24 -9.34 6.96
N PRO A 619 61.98 -8.91 5.93
CA PRO A 619 61.44 -8.75 4.58
C PRO A 619 61.02 -10.10 3.99
N GLY A 620 60.09 -10.09 3.01
CA GLY A 620 59.56 -11.32 2.37
C GLY A 620 58.10 -11.61 2.73
N SER A 621 57.37 -12.45 2.01
CA SER A 621 55.92 -12.68 2.21
C SER A 621 55.55 -13.34 3.55
N THR A 622 54.26 -13.38 3.92
CA THR A 622 53.77 -14.14 5.10
C THR A 622 54.04 -15.64 4.96
N ALA A 623 53.96 -16.18 3.74
CA ALA A 623 54.30 -17.56 3.42
C ALA A 623 55.79 -17.85 3.69
N GLU A 624 56.69 -16.96 3.27
CA GLU A 624 58.13 -17.08 3.54
C GLU A 624 58.44 -17.03 5.04
N LEU A 625 57.69 -16.24 5.82
CA LEU A 625 57.86 -16.19 7.28
C LEU A 625 57.55 -17.55 7.92
N VAL A 626 56.46 -18.20 7.50
CA VAL A 626 56.08 -19.54 7.97
C VAL A 626 57.11 -20.59 7.53
N GLU A 627 57.56 -20.54 6.27
CA GLU A 627 58.56 -21.47 5.72
C GLU A 627 59.90 -21.39 6.46
N ARG A 628 60.35 -20.18 6.82
CA ARG A 628 61.57 -20.02 7.63
C ARG A 628 61.41 -20.60 9.03
N ALA A 629 60.23 -20.46 9.63
CA ALA A 629 59.97 -20.99 10.97
C ALA A 629 59.87 -22.52 10.96
N ASP A 630 59.25 -23.10 9.93
CA ASP A 630 59.26 -24.55 9.68
C ASP A 630 60.69 -25.07 9.47
N ALA A 631 61.51 -24.41 8.65
CA ALA A 631 62.91 -24.76 8.46
C ALA A 631 63.73 -24.69 9.76
N ALA A 632 63.44 -23.72 10.64
CA ALA A 632 64.04 -23.64 11.96
C ALA A 632 63.57 -24.80 12.87
N MET A 633 62.29 -25.15 12.85
CA MET A 633 61.75 -26.31 13.58
C MET A 633 62.41 -27.61 13.12
N TYR A 634 62.63 -27.78 11.82
CA TYR A 634 63.34 -28.95 11.30
C TYR A 634 64.80 -29.03 11.79
N ARG A 635 65.49 -27.87 11.93
CA ARG A 635 66.82 -27.82 12.58
C ARG A 635 66.75 -28.25 14.05
N ALA A 636 65.70 -27.88 14.78
CA ALA A 636 65.49 -28.35 16.16
C ALA A 636 65.34 -29.89 16.21
N LYS A 637 64.56 -30.49 15.30
CA LYS A 637 64.42 -31.95 15.17
C LYS A 637 65.76 -32.63 14.88
N ALA A 638 66.49 -32.15 13.87
CA ALA A 638 67.79 -32.70 13.49
C ALA A 638 68.86 -32.54 14.59
N GLY A 639 68.76 -31.48 15.40
CA GLY A 639 69.63 -31.21 16.53
C GLY A 639 69.41 -32.11 17.76
N GLY A 640 68.48 -33.07 17.70
CA GLY A 640 68.19 -34.01 18.78
C GLY A 640 66.84 -33.79 19.48
N ARG A 641 65.89 -33.09 18.83
CA ARG A 641 64.50 -32.87 19.30
C ARG A 641 64.40 -32.15 20.65
N ASN A 642 63.16 -31.97 21.14
CA ASN A 642 62.82 -31.35 22.43
C ASN A 642 63.57 -30.03 22.71
N ARG A 643 63.54 -29.11 21.75
CA ARG A 643 64.29 -27.84 21.83
C ARG A 643 63.73 -26.78 20.91
N VAL A 644 64.20 -25.56 21.14
CA VAL A 644 64.00 -24.42 20.25
C VAL A 644 65.21 -24.29 19.31
N SER A 645 64.96 -23.96 18.04
CA SER A 645 65.99 -23.55 17.09
C SER A 645 65.53 -22.29 16.36
N ARG A 646 66.48 -21.43 16.01
CA ARG A 646 66.26 -20.15 15.35
C ARG A 646 66.74 -20.17 13.91
#